data_AF-A0A1J4SEZ5-F1
#
_entry.id   AF-A0A1J4SEZ5-F1
#
_cell.length_a   1.000
_cell.length_b   1.000
_cell.length_c   1.000
_cell.angle_alpha   90.00
_cell.angle_beta   90.00
_cell.angle_gamma   90.00
#
_symmetry.space_group_name_H-M   'P 1'
#
loop_
_entity.id
_entity.type
_entity.pdbx_description
1 polymer ?
#
loop_
_entity_poly.entity_id
_entity_poly.type
_entity_poly.pdbx_seq_one_letter_code
_entity_poly.pdbx_strand_id
1 'polypeptide(L)'
;MKRLMVSIFCWGIFLTVLVEPAGARPKILLLSHFNEGLDADISTGDKTSGGRDAQITSGGRGYPFKNSLPLPEALDLTAESGNFCANLSYALKNNIDLEQGTVGFWVKFKREIAQMFKGTRVLFGMWIGPPGEQGYPKYHFWAYKVADSTEIRAHFSDEYQSSNWVCKGDISHWKANEWHHIFITWDAVSEKKRIKLYLDGEYVAECGPYYPLSTPPERFGLGHPWIGYRSEAYFDEFVIYDTPLTDEEVEEDYKWMVKGNELPYGITKKAVVQKVSETKEVKKEAVQEKPVFEEQKKEIKKAKALYIDKPLQIDGQLDEEAWSVASPITPFLLKDGKEPEASSKAYLLYNRSYLYVGFRFEEPHMDKLHCSYTQRDHNTWNDDCIEVFLDTKESPQTKFHFILNAANGIYDARITDKTYNANTKSAIYKGKNFWSGELAVPFNDLGSLPLLGGEWGINIARERYAGTKENSCWIGGAAYFNPAEMPGVLLFGEGATSNKITLVKVVNPGQLFFGYNIFTAQITNKTTDLLSLCSRIEVTSNKGLSLRKSEQDFTIRPDQVHSLNLPYTLLSDEDANVIFSIVQTDNKNVVFIGKYQIKDIPFFRFSSSQLKKLIPSYQRINETLSPAHFISKEMRSVLEKTETQISLFDNEVSSCIKERKNISTQSWLSLKEGLEEFDNWEKNHRIMYWERGPWLKVQPADLPTKVTRTTEIRAQLAKGELESASFMITNLLCLEGLNIRIMPGDLKDSSGKVFSKDRIRIREVVLVSTMSKELVANPLVGNEANIFFIPAGESKQIWITIDARGAEAGDYSGEITIKPLNLISGEIDSLIKLPLQVKIWDFELPPTGKNPLNVFIWTGGDLPEPDRLTVVKDLDEHRVNVVPLSKNRSGWMRGLEDQTKRTEPTMQWWQKGIWDWKVKVDYNYNFDDPFIKEAKSRGLKLLMGFVTPKTPQFISGLVQNLKELGFSHDELYVHAGPDEFQEKDVPMMIERGKIYRQLDPNVKYGPTVTTYGPRAPGAESIKRLTPYMDFWMVHMGQFYPQTEQSKEKLRFFQDTGLKVWVYSCSIWMNTLSLIDYYRLNPWKVWKLGLDGTGFWTYHTWQGDSWDPFDKERYTRYGDNGMVYEGGRNDVVSSKHWEAFREGVEDYCYLYLLKQAIEKADKRGKDTKEFKQLLSNSVDDVLNNPNLAILENYRVKIAAAIIGLEKK
;
A
#
# COMPACT_ATOMS: atom_id res chain seq x y z
N MET A 1 27.71 39.31 34.87
CA MET A 1 27.97 37.85 34.95
C MET A 1 26.74 37.15 35.52
N LYS A 2 26.44 35.91 35.07
CA LYS A 2 25.48 34.95 35.66
C LYS A 2 24.07 35.48 36.05
N ARG A 3 23.29 35.93 35.07
CA ARG A 3 21.80 35.83 35.06
C ARG A 3 21.20 36.13 33.67
N LEU A 4 21.72 35.47 32.63
CA LEU A 4 21.20 35.56 31.26
C LEU A 4 21.64 34.35 30.40
N MET A 5 21.20 33.12 30.74
CA MET A 5 21.61 31.93 29.98
C MET A 5 20.74 30.64 30.13
N VAL A 6 19.49 30.72 30.63
CA VAL A 6 18.66 29.52 30.90
C VAL A 6 17.18 29.72 30.49
N SER A 7 16.91 30.37 29.36
CA SER A 7 15.53 30.61 28.89
C SER A 7 15.37 30.59 27.35
N ILE A 8 16.24 29.86 26.64
CA ILE A 8 16.14 29.64 25.18
C ILE A 8 16.49 28.17 24.90
N PHE A 9 15.70 27.22 25.39
CA PHE A 9 15.86 25.78 25.08
C PHE A 9 14.55 24.96 25.08
N CYS A 10 13.40 25.60 25.23
CA CYS A 10 12.08 25.02 25.01
C CYS A 10 11.31 25.96 24.09
N TRP A 11 10.61 25.42 23.09
CA TRP A 11 10.05 26.08 21.89
C TRP A 11 10.93 26.02 20.63
N GLY A 12 11.27 24.78 20.25
CA GLY A 12 11.63 24.39 18.89
C GLY A 12 10.61 23.38 18.36
N ILE A 13 9.33 23.71 18.38
CA ILE A 13 8.32 22.92 17.66
C ILE A 13 8.64 23.08 16.18
N PHE A 14 8.93 21.97 15.51
CA PHE A 14 9.06 21.93 14.05
C PHE A 14 7.68 22.18 13.41
N LEU A 15 7.29 23.45 13.35
CA LEU A 15 6.37 23.92 12.34
C LEU A 15 7.17 24.06 11.06
N THR A 16 7.35 22.93 10.38
CA THR A 16 7.77 22.90 8.99
C THR A 16 6.61 23.48 8.18
N VAL A 17 6.52 24.82 8.12
CA VAL A 17 5.85 25.51 7.02
C VAL A 17 6.74 25.29 5.80
N LEU A 18 6.68 24.06 5.28
CA LEU A 18 6.94 23.84 3.87
C LEU A 18 5.93 24.72 3.15
N VAL A 19 6.42 25.78 2.53
CA VAL A 19 5.68 26.38 1.42
C VAL A 19 5.66 25.30 0.35
N GLU A 20 4.56 24.55 0.31
CA GLU A 20 4.38 23.50 -0.68
C GLU A 20 4.60 24.12 -2.08
N PRO A 21 5.43 23.50 -2.92
CA PRO A 21 5.59 23.99 -4.28
C PRO A 21 4.23 23.85 -4.98
N ALA A 22 3.70 24.96 -5.50
CA ALA A 22 2.43 24.95 -6.24
C ALA A 22 2.43 23.83 -7.30
N GLY A 23 1.52 22.87 -7.15
CA GLY A 23 1.50 21.63 -7.94
C GLY A 23 2.05 20.38 -7.23
N ALA A 24 2.03 20.31 -5.90
CA ALA A 24 2.06 19.03 -5.17
C ALA A 24 0.72 18.30 -5.37
N ARG A 25 0.75 16.97 -5.61
CA ARG A 25 -0.46 16.13 -5.66
C ARG A 25 -1.07 16.00 -4.25
N PRO A 26 -2.41 15.89 -4.13
CA PRO A 26 -3.11 15.44 -2.93
C PRO A 26 -2.42 14.27 -2.22
N LYS A 27 -2.31 14.36 -0.90
CA LYS A 27 -1.64 13.34 -0.10
C LYS A 27 -2.61 12.18 0.13
N ILE A 28 -2.18 10.98 -0.21
CA ILE A 28 -2.90 9.76 0.13
C ILE A 28 -2.83 9.53 1.64
N LEU A 29 -4.00 9.41 2.27
CA LEU A 29 -4.16 9.02 3.68
C LEU A 29 -4.30 7.51 3.84
N LEU A 30 -4.93 6.84 2.87
CA LEU A 30 -5.11 5.39 2.87
C LEU A 30 -5.06 4.85 1.44
N LEU A 31 -4.43 3.68 1.25
CA LEU A 31 -4.43 2.94 -0.01
C LEU A 31 -4.35 1.44 0.27
N SER A 32 -5.21 0.64 -0.37
CA SER A 32 -5.29 -0.82 -0.20
C SER A 32 -5.55 -1.52 -1.52
N HIS A 33 -4.83 -2.61 -1.79
CA HIS A 33 -4.97 -3.43 -3.00
C HIS A 33 -5.07 -4.88 -2.53
N PHE A 34 -5.98 -5.66 -3.11
CA PHE A 34 -6.46 -6.89 -2.45
C PHE A 34 -5.87 -8.18 -3.05
N ASN A 35 -4.53 -8.22 -3.21
CA ASN A 35 -3.76 -9.33 -3.80
C ASN A 35 -3.10 -10.23 -2.73
N GLU A 36 -3.27 -11.57 -2.77
CA GLU A 36 -2.78 -12.50 -1.72
C GLU A 36 -1.25 -12.44 -1.49
N GLY A 37 -0.87 -11.79 -0.40
CA GLY A 37 0.34 -12.02 0.39
C GLY A 37 0.23 -11.36 1.76
N LEU A 38 -1.02 -11.17 2.15
CA LEU A 38 -1.61 -9.98 2.74
C LEU A 38 -2.94 -10.50 3.32
N ASP A 39 -2.94 -10.89 4.60
CA ASP A 39 -4.20 -11.13 5.30
C ASP A 39 -4.96 -9.82 5.25
N ALA A 40 -6.01 -9.75 4.41
CA ALA A 40 -6.99 -8.73 4.62
C ALA A 40 -7.54 -8.94 6.03
N ASP A 41 -7.31 -7.96 6.88
CA ASP A 41 -8.07 -7.73 8.09
C ASP A 41 -9.46 -7.30 7.63
N ILE A 42 -10.17 -8.33 7.20
CA ILE A 42 -11.57 -8.59 7.47
C ILE A 42 -11.80 -8.57 9.00
N SER A 43 -11.30 -7.54 9.69
CA SER A 43 -11.93 -7.03 10.89
C SER A 43 -13.25 -6.44 10.43
N THR A 44 -14.25 -7.31 10.53
CA THR A 44 -15.38 -7.08 11.41
C THR A 44 -15.33 -5.72 12.09
N GLY A 45 -15.77 -4.69 11.36
CA GLY A 45 -16.26 -3.47 11.94
C GLY A 45 -17.44 -3.84 12.80
N ASP A 46 -17.16 -4.09 14.08
CA ASP A 46 -18.07 -4.65 15.06
C ASP A 46 -18.45 -6.14 14.90
N LYS A 47 -17.93 -7.00 15.77
CA LYS A 47 -18.54 -8.31 16.09
C LYS A 47 -19.81 -8.18 16.95
N THR A 48 -20.30 -6.96 17.25
CA THR A 48 -21.69 -6.78 17.71
C THR A 48 -22.70 -6.83 16.56
N SER A 49 -22.24 -6.74 15.30
CA SER A 49 -23.02 -7.04 14.10
C SER A 49 -22.52 -8.33 13.47
N GLY A 50 -23.28 -9.41 13.63
CA GLY A 50 -22.92 -10.73 13.08
C GLY A 50 -22.72 -10.69 11.57
N GLY A 51 -21.47 -10.63 11.14
CA GLY A 51 -21.02 -10.68 9.76
C GLY A 51 -19.90 -11.70 9.64
N ARG A 52 -20.16 -12.79 8.91
CA ARG A 52 -19.11 -13.68 8.42
C ARG A 52 -18.90 -13.40 6.93
N ASP A 53 -17.68 -13.63 6.46
CA ASP A 53 -17.30 -13.77 5.06
C ASP A 53 -17.31 -12.47 4.22
N ALA A 54 -16.44 -11.53 4.61
CA ALA A 54 -15.61 -10.88 3.60
C ALA A 54 -14.37 -11.79 3.37
N GLN A 55 -13.84 -11.88 2.14
CA GLN A 55 -12.71 -12.79 1.82
C GLN A 55 -11.85 -12.23 0.69
N ILE A 56 -10.52 -12.43 0.73
CA ILE A 56 -9.70 -12.26 -0.49
C ILE A 56 -9.90 -13.47 -1.40
N THR A 57 -10.03 -13.20 -2.70
CA THR A 57 -10.37 -14.21 -3.69
C THR A 57 -9.15 -14.84 -4.33
N SER A 58 -8.92 -16.12 -4.09
CA SER A 58 -7.83 -16.83 -4.77
C SER A 58 -8.02 -16.90 -6.29
N GLY A 59 -6.90 -16.72 -7.01
CA GLY A 59 -6.75 -17.15 -8.40
C GLY A 59 -7.33 -16.21 -9.47
N GLY A 60 -6.89 -14.95 -9.48
CA GLY A 60 -7.06 -14.09 -10.68
C GLY A 60 -8.38 -13.32 -10.77
N ARG A 61 -9.10 -13.12 -9.66
CA ARG A 61 -10.41 -12.44 -9.66
C ARG A 61 -10.35 -10.93 -9.43
N GLY A 62 -9.17 -10.36 -9.19
CA GLY A 62 -8.91 -8.94 -8.96
C GLY A 62 -9.15 -8.06 -10.17
N TYR A 63 -8.85 -6.77 -10.03
CA TYR A 63 -8.68 -5.91 -11.18
C TYR A 63 -7.35 -6.27 -11.87
N PRO A 64 -7.30 -6.43 -13.20
CA PRO A 64 -6.12 -6.95 -13.90
C PRO A 64 -5.02 -5.88 -14.07
N PHE A 65 -4.48 -5.39 -12.96
CA PHE A 65 -3.30 -4.53 -12.90
C PHE A 65 -2.06 -5.29 -13.39
N LYS A 66 -1.36 -4.71 -14.36
CA LYS A 66 -0.22 -5.30 -15.08
C LYS A 66 1.09 -5.13 -14.32
N ASN A 67 1.16 -4.09 -13.47
CA ASN A 67 2.24 -3.82 -12.52
C ASN A 67 2.00 -4.44 -11.12
N SER A 68 0.93 -5.23 -10.95
CA SER A 68 0.66 -5.94 -9.71
C SER A 68 1.40 -7.28 -9.66
N LEU A 69 1.95 -7.56 -8.47
CA LEU A 69 2.58 -8.83 -8.10
C LEU A 69 2.28 -9.04 -6.60
N PRO A 70 1.75 -10.20 -6.17
CA PRO A 70 1.37 -11.39 -6.95
C PRO A 70 0.06 -11.21 -7.75
N LEU A 71 -0.58 -12.31 -8.17
CA LEU A 71 -1.72 -12.35 -9.10
C LEU A 71 -2.89 -11.41 -8.72
N PRO A 72 -3.68 -10.91 -9.68
CA PRO A 72 -4.77 -9.97 -9.42
C PRO A 72 -5.91 -10.66 -8.65
N GLU A 73 -6.16 -10.22 -7.43
CA GLU A 73 -7.22 -10.75 -6.56
C GLU A 73 -8.04 -9.60 -5.96
N ALA A 74 -9.20 -9.92 -5.39
CA ALA A 74 -10.17 -8.93 -4.92
C ALA A 74 -10.77 -9.29 -3.57
N LEU A 75 -11.17 -8.25 -2.84
CA LEU A 75 -12.02 -8.34 -1.66
C LEU A 75 -13.45 -8.69 -2.07
N ASP A 76 -13.91 -9.88 -1.72
CA ASP A 76 -15.29 -10.35 -1.91
C ASP A 76 -16.14 -10.00 -0.68
N LEU A 77 -17.13 -9.10 -0.84
CA LEU A 77 -18.09 -8.73 0.21
C LEU A 77 -19.45 -9.42 0.00
N THR A 78 -19.43 -10.74 -0.22
CA THR A 78 -20.63 -11.55 -0.48
C THR A 78 -20.82 -12.64 0.57
N ALA A 79 -21.75 -12.39 1.50
CA ALA A 79 -22.15 -13.39 2.48
C ALA A 79 -22.83 -14.61 1.81
N GLU A 80 -22.22 -15.79 1.91
CA GLU A 80 -22.78 -17.04 1.36
C GLU A 80 -24.06 -17.49 2.08
N SER A 81 -24.21 -17.13 3.36
CA SER A 81 -25.37 -17.49 4.17
C SER A 81 -26.35 -16.32 4.31
N GLY A 82 -27.61 -16.58 3.92
CA GLY A 82 -28.62 -15.58 3.56
C GLY A 82 -29.15 -14.64 4.65
N ASN A 83 -28.49 -14.51 5.81
CA ASN A 83 -28.88 -13.62 6.92
C ASN A 83 -27.80 -12.60 7.35
N PHE A 84 -26.58 -12.66 6.81
CA PHE A 84 -25.47 -11.79 7.27
C PHE A 84 -25.08 -10.72 6.23
N CYS A 85 -24.21 -9.79 6.65
CA CYS A 85 -23.56 -8.78 5.82
C CYS A 85 -22.04 -8.86 6.01
N ALA A 86 -21.29 -8.50 4.98
CA ALA A 86 -19.82 -8.51 4.96
C ALA A 86 -19.32 -7.08 4.74
N ASN A 87 -18.26 -6.69 5.46
CA ASN A 87 -17.64 -5.37 5.35
C ASN A 87 -16.14 -5.41 5.70
N LEU A 88 -15.45 -4.37 5.28
CA LEU A 88 -14.06 -4.05 5.63
C LEU A 88 -14.07 -2.65 6.26
N SER A 89 -13.41 -2.43 7.41
CA SER A 89 -13.51 -1.14 8.11
C SER A 89 -12.22 -0.66 8.77
N TYR A 90 -11.92 0.62 8.56
CA TYR A 90 -10.75 1.33 9.06
C TYR A 90 -11.13 2.30 10.17
N ALA A 91 -10.18 2.58 11.07
CA ALA A 91 -10.30 3.64 12.07
C ALA A 91 -10.15 5.02 11.40
N LEU A 92 -10.87 6.03 11.88
CA LEU A 92 -10.80 7.38 11.30
C LEU A 92 -9.44 8.08 11.48
N LYS A 93 -8.84 7.95 12.68
CA LYS A 93 -7.61 8.65 13.09
C LYS A 93 -6.49 8.42 12.05
N ASN A 94 -6.01 9.52 11.45
CA ASN A 94 -4.97 9.59 10.40
C ASN A 94 -5.32 9.05 9.00
N ASN A 95 -6.47 8.41 8.79
CA ASN A 95 -6.79 7.72 7.52
C ASN A 95 -7.81 8.45 6.63
N ILE A 96 -8.51 9.46 7.16
CA ILE A 96 -9.47 10.30 6.42
C ILE A 96 -9.59 11.68 7.09
N ASP A 97 -9.75 12.73 6.30
CA ASP A 97 -10.09 14.08 6.76
C ASP A 97 -11.61 14.29 6.59
N LEU A 98 -12.27 14.82 7.63
CA LEU A 98 -13.71 15.07 7.66
C LEU A 98 -14.10 16.44 7.10
N GLU A 99 -13.16 17.37 6.94
CA GLU A 99 -13.43 18.67 6.34
C GLU A 99 -13.34 18.60 4.81
N GLN A 100 -12.45 17.78 4.27
CA GLN A 100 -12.20 17.67 2.83
C GLN A 100 -11.55 16.32 2.49
N GLY A 101 -11.66 15.87 1.25
CA GLY A 101 -11.01 14.64 0.82
C GLY A 101 -11.64 14.00 -0.42
N THR A 102 -11.09 12.85 -0.79
CA THR A 102 -11.59 12.02 -1.89
C THR A 102 -11.51 10.55 -1.52
N VAL A 103 -12.54 9.78 -1.86
CA VAL A 103 -12.55 8.31 -1.79
C VAL A 103 -12.65 7.73 -3.20
N GLY A 104 -11.83 6.72 -3.49
CA GLY A 104 -11.86 5.94 -4.74
C GLY A 104 -11.88 4.44 -4.46
N PHE A 105 -12.59 3.66 -5.27
CA PHE A 105 -12.49 2.19 -5.29
C PHE A 105 -13.01 1.57 -6.58
N TRP A 106 -12.43 0.43 -6.95
CA TRP A 106 -13.04 -0.48 -7.91
C TRP A 106 -14.11 -1.34 -7.26
N VAL A 107 -15.19 -1.60 -8.00
CA VAL A 107 -16.31 -2.47 -7.61
C VAL A 107 -16.76 -3.33 -8.79
N LYS A 108 -17.08 -4.60 -8.54
CA LYS A 108 -17.60 -5.55 -9.53
C LYS A 108 -18.76 -6.34 -8.94
N PHE A 109 -19.97 -6.01 -9.38
CA PHE A 109 -21.20 -6.66 -8.91
C PHE A 109 -21.33 -8.08 -9.44
N LYS A 110 -21.78 -9.03 -8.59
CA LYS A 110 -21.96 -10.44 -8.99
C LYS A 110 -23.22 -10.73 -9.82
N ARG A 111 -24.13 -9.76 -9.94
CA ARG A 111 -25.46 -9.91 -10.56
C ARG A 111 -25.80 -8.69 -11.38
N GLU A 112 -26.69 -8.87 -12.35
CA GLU A 112 -27.25 -7.77 -13.15
C GLU A 112 -27.94 -6.76 -12.23
N ILE A 113 -27.72 -5.47 -12.48
CA ILE A 113 -28.25 -4.38 -11.63
C ILE A 113 -29.78 -4.45 -11.49
N ALA A 114 -30.46 -4.84 -12.57
CA ALA A 114 -31.90 -5.03 -12.65
C ALA A 114 -32.42 -6.32 -11.97
N GLN A 115 -31.54 -7.28 -11.63
CA GLN A 115 -31.89 -8.56 -11.00
C GLN A 115 -31.46 -8.67 -9.52
N MET A 116 -30.90 -7.59 -8.95
CA MET A 116 -30.59 -7.53 -7.52
C MET A 116 -31.88 -7.55 -6.68
N PHE A 117 -31.82 -8.21 -5.52
CA PHE A 117 -32.96 -8.27 -4.59
C PHE A 117 -33.36 -6.87 -4.07
N LYS A 118 -34.59 -6.75 -3.52
CA LYS A 118 -35.23 -5.52 -2.99
C LYS A 118 -34.54 -4.79 -1.81
N GLY A 119 -33.26 -5.04 -1.56
CA GLY A 119 -32.47 -4.36 -0.52
C GLY A 119 -31.51 -3.35 -1.12
N THR A 120 -31.20 -2.30 -0.38
CA THR A 120 -30.09 -1.38 -0.70
C THR A 120 -28.76 -2.13 -0.68
N ARG A 121 -27.79 -1.71 -1.51
CA ARG A 121 -26.42 -2.22 -1.48
C ARG A 121 -25.45 -1.13 -1.10
N VAL A 122 -24.87 -1.16 0.10
CA VAL A 122 -23.85 -0.19 0.51
C VAL A 122 -22.49 -0.65 -0.01
N LEU A 123 -21.76 0.28 -0.63
CA LEU A 123 -20.45 0.05 -1.24
C LEU A 123 -19.33 0.66 -0.41
N PHE A 124 -19.57 1.87 0.10
CA PHE A 124 -18.71 2.56 1.04
C PHE A 124 -19.56 3.26 2.10
N GLY A 125 -19.09 3.33 3.34
CA GLY A 125 -19.76 4.08 4.39
C GLY A 125 -18.85 4.60 5.49
N MET A 126 -19.30 5.66 6.16
CA MET A 126 -18.80 6.16 7.46
C MET A 126 -19.95 6.10 8.48
N TRP A 127 -19.67 5.73 9.73
CA TRP A 127 -20.72 5.55 10.75
C TRP A 127 -20.27 5.72 12.22
N ILE A 128 -21.24 6.07 13.09
CA ILE A 128 -21.08 6.23 14.54
C ILE A 128 -21.75 5.09 15.30
N GLY A 129 -21.04 4.51 16.28
CA GLY A 129 -21.62 3.68 17.36
C GLY A 129 -22.39 2.40 16.95
N PRO A 130 -22.95 1.67 17.93
CA PRO A 130 -24.07 0.75 17.73
C PRO A 130 -25.41 1.52 17.66
N PRO A 131 -26.47 0.93 17.07
CA PRO A 131 -27.70 1.66 16.77
C PRO A 131 -28.49 2.10 18.01
N GLY A 132 -29.15 3.26 17.89
CA GLY A 132 -30.29 3.59 18.76
C GLY A 132 -31.51 2.72 18.46
N GLU A 133 -32.54 2.80 19.30
CA GLU A 133 -33.72 1.90 19.37
C GLU A 133 -34.54 1.72 18.06
N GLN A 134 -34.23 2.43 16.98
CA GLN A 134 -34.95 2.41 15.70
C GLN A 134 -34.11 1.96 14.49
N GLY A 135 -32.87 1.50 14.67
CA GLY A 135 -32.12 0.74 13.65
C GLY A 135 -31.65 1.51 12.41
N TYR A 136 -31.78 2.84 12.37
CA TYR A 136 -31.16 3.70 11.34
C TYR A 136 -30.02 4.52 11.97
N PRO A 137 -28.81 4.55 11.37
CA PRO A 137 -27.71 5.36 11.88
C PRO A 137 -28.00 6.84 11.62
N LYS A 138 -28.13 7.63 12.70
CA LYS A 138 -28.46 9.06 12.64
C LYS A 138 -27.46 9.91 11.83
N TYR A 139 -26.21 9.48 11.80
CA TYR A 139 -25.06 10.21 11.26
C TYR A 139 -24.29 9.30 10.32
N HIS A 140 -24.15 9.69 9.05
CA HIS A 140 -23.46 8.85 8.06
C HIS A 140 -23.05 9.61 6.80
N PHE A 141 -22.04 9.08 6.12
CA PHE A 141 -21.69 9.39 4.72
C PHE A 141 -21.57 8.05 3.98
N TRP A 142 -22.45 7.77 3.00
CA TRP A 142 -22.44 6.50 2.26
C TRP A 142 -22.44 6.68 0.75
N ALA A 143 -21.79 5.74 0.07
CA ALA A 143 -22.00 5.38 -1.33
C ALA A 143 -22.82 4.08 -1.40
N TYR A 144 -23.97 4.09 -2.08
CA TYR A 144 -24.84 2.91 -2.14
C TYR A 144 -25.66 2.82 -3.43
N LYS A 145 -25.92 1.60 -3.90
CA LYS A 145 -26.89 1.29 -4.95
C LYS A 145 -28.28 1.10 -4.35
N VAL A 146 -29.28 1.74 -4.94
CA VAL A 146 -30.64 1.83 -4.38
C VAL A 146 -31.45 0.55 -4.62
N ALA A 147 -32.27 0.14 -3.64
CA ALA A 147 -33.25 -0.93 -3.80
C ALA A 147 -34.22 -0.65 -4.96
N ASP A 148 -34.54 -1.65 -5.77
CA ASP A 148 -35.52 -1.58 -6.88
C ASP A 148 -35.27 -0.42 -7.89
N SER A 149 -34.02 0.05 -8.00
CA SER A 149 -33.59 1.15 -8.88
C SER A 149 -32.18 0.90 -9.45
N THR A 150 -31.84 1.57 -10.55
CA THR A 150 -30.51 1.58 -11.19
C THR A 150 -29.64 2.75 -10.72
N GLU A 151 -30.02 3.48 -9.68
CA GLU A 151 -29.21 4.58 -9.13
C GLU A 151 -28.12 4.09 -8.16
N ILE A 152 -26.90 4.59 -8.31
CA ILE A 152 -25.94 4.79 -7.21
C ILE A 152 -26.17 6.18 -6.61
N ARG A 153 -26.03 6.27 -5.29
CA ARG A 153 -26.16 7.51 -4.53
C ARG A 153 -24.96 7.71 -3.61
N ALA A 154 -24.40 8.92 -3.63
CA ALA A 154 -23.53 9.43 -2.58
C ALA A 154 -24.32 10.42 -1.74
N HIS A 155 -24.39 10.21 -0.43
CA HIS A 155 -25.17 11.04 0.47
C HIS A 155 -24.55 11.18 1.87
N PHE A 156 -24.97 12.25 2.53
CA PHE A 156 -24.55 12.65 3.86
C PHE A 156 -25.78 12.97 4.71
N SER A 157 -25.75 12.65 6.01
CA SER A 157 -26.82 12.95 6.96
C SER A 157 -26.28 13.30 8.35
N ASP A 158 -26.85 14.33 8.96
CA ASP A 158 -26.58 14.79 10.33
C ASP A 158 -27.92 15.17 11.01
N GLU A 159 -27.98 15.18 12.35
CA GLU A 159 -29.20 15.36 13.14
C GLU A 159 -29.89 16.73 12.91
N TYR A 160 -29.16 17.71 12.36
CA TYR A 160 -29.67 19.04 11.99
C TYR A 160 -29.98 19.22 10.50
N GLN A 161 -29.64 18.25 9.63
CA GLN A 161 -29.78 18.37 8.17
C GLN A 161 -30.41 17.11 7.55
N SER A 162 -31.72 16.95 7.73
CA SER A 162 -32.46 15.86 7.12
C SER A 162 -32.60 16.03 5.59
N SER A 163 -31.82 15.25 4.84
CA SER A 163 -32.25 14.49 3.65
C SER A 163 -32.32 15.11 2.24
N ASN A 164 -31.97 16.39 2.00
CA ASN A 164 -32.16 16.98 0.65
C ASN A 164 -30.97 16.88 -0.33
N TRP A 165 -29.73 16.68 0.12
CA TRP A 165 -28.55 16.74 -0.74
C TRP A 165 -27.97 15.35 -1.02
N VAL A 166 -28.42 14.76 -2.13
CA VAL A 166 -28.02 13.42 -2.56
C VAL A 166 -27.54 13.47 -4.00
N CYS A 167 -26.26 13.16 -4.20
CA CYS A 167 -25.66 12.98 -5.51
C CYS A 167 -26.14 11.64 -6.07
N LYS A 168 -26.62 11.63 -7.32
CA LYS A 168 -27.20 10.43 -7.96
C LYS A 168 -26.51 10.16 -9.30
N GLY A 169 -26.17 8.91 -9.56
CA GLY A 169 -25.69 8.45 -10.86
C GLY A 169 -26.45 7.21 -11.33
N ASP A 170 -26.79 7.15 -12.61
CA ASP A 170 -27.45 5.99 -13.20
C ASP A 170 -26.41 4.95 -13.65
N ILE A 171 -26.58 3.72 -13.17
CA ILE A 171 -25.77 2.55 -13.53
C ILE A 171 -26.61 1.50 -14.27
N SER A 172 -27.69 1.90 -14.94
CA SER A 172 -28.55 1.00 -15.75
C SER A 172 -27.80 0.24 -16.85
N HIS A 173 -26.63 0.75 -17.26
CA HIS A 173 -25.75 0.20 -18.29
C HIS A 173 -24.63 -0.70 -17.74
N TRP A 174 -24.42 -0.73 -16.42
CA TRP A 174 -23.44 -1.61 -15.78
C TRP A 174 -23.93 -3.07 -15.79
N LYS A 175 -23.04 -4.03 -16.04
CA LYS A 175 -23.38 -5.46 -16.16
C LYS A 175 -22.83 -6.29 -14.99
N ALA A 176 -23.35 -7.51 -14.84
CA ALA A 176 -22.77 -8.46 -13.90
C ALA A 176 -21.31 -8.79 -14.28
N ASN A 177 -20.44 -8.85 -13.27
CA ASN A 177 -19.04 -9.25 -13.35
C ASN A 177 -18.13 -8.33 -14.21
N GLU A 178 -18.58 -7.13 -14.59
CA GLU A 178 -17.73 -6.06 -15.10
C GLU A 178 -17.18 -5.22 -13.93
N TRP A 179 -15.92 -4.77 -14.05
CA TRP A 179 -15.27 -3.90 -13.08
C TRP A 179 -15.56 -2.43 -13.41
N HIS A 180 -16.04 -1.70 -12.42
CA HIS A 180 -16.34 -0.28 -12.50
C HIS A 180 -15.63 0.48 -11.39
N HIS A 181 -15.36 1.77 -11.59
CA HIS A 181 -14.73 2.62 -10.59
C HIS A 181 -15.70 3.68 -10.05
N ILE A 182 -15.60 3.99 -8.75
CA ILE A 182 -16.36 5.07 -8.11
C ILE A 182 -15.36 6.02 -7.44
N PHE A 183 -15.45 7.31 -7.75
CA PHE A 183 -14.82 8.37 -6.95
C PHE A 183 -15.89 9.25 -6.32
N ILE A 184 -15.66 9.68 -5.08
CA ILE A 184 -16.49 10.69 -4.41
C ILE A 184 -15.57 11.69 -3.72
N THR A 185 -15.68 12.97 -4.07
CA THR A 185 -14.96 14.06 -3.40
C THR A 185 -15.91 14.75 -2.42
N TRP A 186 -15.39 15.25 -1.30
CA TRP A 186 -16.11 16.12 -0.37
C TRP A 186 -15.22 17.30 0.03
N ASP A 187 -15.85 18.44 0.26
CA ASP A 187 -15.18 19.69 0.58
C ASP A 187 -16.12 20.56 1.42
N ALA A 188 -15.72 20.90 2.64
CA ALA A 188 -16.37 21.86 3.54
C ALA A 188 -15.60 23.18 3.65
N VAL A 189 -14.39 23.23 3.09
CA VAL A 189 -13.42 24.32 3.26
C VAL A 189 -13.63 25.40 2.20
N SER A 190 -13.91 25.03 0.95
CA SER A 190 -14.20 26.00 -0.11
C SER A 190 -15.53 26.73 0.09
N GLU A 191 -15.67 27.89 -0.55
CA GLU A 191 -16.91 28.68 -0.53
C GLU A 191 -18.13 27.90 -1.07
N LYS A 192 -17.91 26.93 -1.96
CA LYS A 192 -18.98 26.15 -2.60
C LYS A 192 -19.44 24.98 -1.74
N LYS A 193 -18.58 24.43 -0.90
CA LYS A 193 -18.84 23.28 -0.02
C LYS A 193 -19.58 22.13 -0.72
N ARG A 194 -18.92 21.33 -1.57
CA ARG A 194 -19.60 20.34 -2.42
C ARG A 194 -19.15 18.91 -2.13
N ILE A 195 -20.09 17.98 -2.33
CA ILE A 195 -19.78 16.60 -2.67
C ILE A 195 -19.91 16.47 -4.19
N LYS A 196 -18.99 15.76 -4.84
CA LYS A 196 -19.14 15.31 -6.23
C LYS A 196 -19.05 13.79 -6.32
N LEU A 197 -19.87 13.19 -7.17
CA LEU A 197 -19.87 11.77 -7.50
C LEU A 197 -19.37 11.58 -8.93
N TYR A 198 -18.42 10.66 -9.11
CA TYR A 198 -17.88 10.25 -10.39
C TYR A 198 -18.02 8.73 -10.53
N LEU A 199 -18.38 8.28 -11.72
CA LEU A 199 -18.51 6.87 -12.08
C LEU A 199 -17.64 6.63 -13.33
N ASP A 200 -16.78 5.62 -13.29
CA ASP A 200 -15.88 5.27 -14.38
C ASP A 200 -15.06 6.48 -14.91
N GLY A 201 -14.60 7.32 -13.98
CA GLY A 201 -13.80 8.52 -14.24
C GLY A 201 -14.58 9.74 -14.76
N GLU A 202 -15.87 9.59 -15.09
CA GLU A 202 -16.72 10.69 -15.54
C GLU A 202 -17.41 11.38 -14.35
N TYR A 203 -17.49 12.72 -14.37
CA TYR A 203 -18.29 13.48 -13.42
C TYR A 203 -19.79 13.27 -13.68
N VAL A 204 -20.53 12.82 -12.65
CA VAL A 204 -21.95 12.44 -12.80
C VAL A 204 -22.89 13.40 -12.07
N ALA A 205 -22.56 13.80 -10.84
CA ALA A 205 -23.41 14.69 -10.05
C ALA A 205 -22.63 15.48 -8.99
N GLU A 206 -23.13 16.66 -8.63
CA GLU A 206 -22.77 17.36 -7.39
C GLU A 206 -23.98 17.56 -6.47
N CYS A 207 -23.70 17.68 -5.18
CA CYS A 207 -24.70 17.92 -4.14
C CYS A 207 -24.06 18.70 -2.97
N GLY A 208 -24.89 19.43 -2.21
CA GLY A 208 -24.44 20.22 -1.07
C GLY A 208 -25.31 21.46 -0.80
N PRO A 209 -24.96 22.30 0.18
CA PRO A 209 -23.64 22.37 0.81
C PRO A 209 -23.29 21.18 1.72
N TYR A 210 -22.02 20.75 1.67
CA TYR A 210 -21.43 19.80 2.61
C TYR A 210 -20.98 20.52 3.90
N TYR A 211 -21.17 19.84 5.03
CA TYR A 211 -20.65 20.24 6.32
C TYR A 211 -20.10 18.98 7.00
N PRO A 212 -19.00 19.05 7.76
CA PRO A 212 -18.49 17.90 8.51
C PRO A 212 -19.52 17.46 9.55
N LEU A 213 -19.56 16.17 9.89
CA LEU A 213 -20.52 15.64 10.88
C LEU A 213 -20.31 16.32 12.24
N SER A 214 -21.39 16.83 12.83
CA SER A 214 -21.37 17.47 14.16
C SER A 214 -20.84 16.54 15.27
N THR A 215 -20.91 15.22 15.04
CA THR A 215 -20.20 14.19 15.81
C THR A 215 -19.38 13.34 14.85
N PRO A 216 -18.04 13.24 15.00
CA PRO A 216 -17.20 12.47 14.09
C PRO A 216 -17.51 10.97 14.19
N PRO A 217 -17.51 10.21 13.08
CA PRO A 217 -17.60 8.77 13.08
C PRO A 217 -16.36 8.12 13.70
N GLU A 218 -16.49 6.89 14.17
CA GLU A 218 -15.36 6.10 14.66
C GLU A 218 -14.71 5.28 13.53
N ARG A 219 -15.51 4.92 12.51
CA ARG A 219 -15.14 3.99 11.43
C ARG A 219 -15.65 4.43 10.08
N PHE A 220 -14.92 4.01 9.05
CA PHE A 220 -15.35 4.01 7.65
C PHE A 220 -14.87 2.75 6.93
N GLY A 221 -15.34 2.49 5.71
CA GLY A 221 -14.75 1.45 4.85
C GLY A 221 -15.69 0.94 3.77
N LEU A 222 -15.38 -0.24 3.24
CA LEU A 222 -16.11 -0.89 2.15
C LEU A 222 -17.20 -1.83 2.68
N GLY A 223 -18.33 -1.85 1.99
CA GLY A 223 -19.54 -2.52 2.44
C GLY A 223 -20.08 -1.96 3.75
N HIS A 224 -20.83 -2.77 4.49
CA HIS A 224 -21.55 -2.28 5.66
C HIS A 224 -21.93 -3.39 6.67
N PRO A 225 -21.78 -3.15 7.99
CA PRO A 225 -21.96 -4.19 9.00
C PRO A 225 -23.42 -4.59 9.25
N TRP A 226 -24.40 -3.69 9.03
CA TRP A 226 -25.78 -3.93 9.45
C TRP A 226 -26.60 -4.80 8.48
N ILE A 227 -27.38 -5.73 9.05
CA ILE A 227 -28.25 -6.68 8.34
C ILE A 227 -29.21 -5.91 7.42
N GLY A 228 -29.23 -6.29 6.14
CA GLY A 228 -30.07 -5.67 5.09
C GLY A 228 -29.32 -4.79 4.09
N TYR A 229 -28.06 -4.42 4.39
CA TYR A 229 -27.23 -3.52 3.59
C TYR A 229 -26.02 -4.21 2.93
N ARG A 230 -26.21 -5.41 2.38
CA ARG A 230 -25.14 -6.21 1.73
C ARG A 230 -24.44 -5.45 0.60
N SER A 231 -23.24 -5.83 0.21
CA SER A 231 -22.62 -5.30 -1.03
C SER A 231 -22.88 -6.19 -2.25
N GLU A 232 -22.74 -7.52 -2.10
CA GLU A 232 -22.87 -8.49 -3.21
C GLU A 232 -21.94 -8.17 -4.42
N ALA A 233 -20.74 -7.67 -4.10
CA ALA A 233 -19.73 -7.22 -5.05
C ALA A 233 -18.31 -7.61 -4.59
N TYR A 234 -17.41 -7.72 -5.56
CA TYR A 234 -15.98 -7.69 -5.34
C TYR A 234 -15.48 -6.24 -5.36
N PHE A 235 -14.37 -5.97 -4.67
CA PHE A 235 -13.70 -4.67 -4.62
C PHE A 235 -12.19 -4.82 -4.85
N ASP A 236 -11.55 -3.78 -5.38
CA ASP A 236 -10.10 -3.66 -5.52
C ASP A 236 -9.67 -2.19 -5.39
N GLU A 237 -8.39 -1.96 -5.09
CA GLU A 237 -7.72 -0.65 -5.17
C GLU A 237 -8.55 0.49 -4.51
N PHE A 238 -8.64 0.44 -3.18
CA PHE A 238 -9.35 1.39 -2.34
C PHE A 238 -8.41 2.50 -1.86
N VAL A 239 -8.74 3.76 -2.14
CA VAL A 239 -7.89 4.93 -1.87
C VAL A 239 -8.66 6.06 -1.15
N ILE A 240 -7.99 6.74 -0.23
CA ILE A 240 -8.43 7.99 0.41
C ILE A 240 -7.34 9.07 0.23
N TYR A 241 -7.73 10.24 -0.28
CA TYR A 241 -6.91 11.45 -0.34
C TYR A 241 -7.33 12.46 0.73
N ASP A 242 -6.38 13.26 1.22
CA ASP A 242 -6.59 14.34 2.21
C ASP A 242 -7.29 15.59 1.68
N THR A 243 -7.47 15.67 0.36
CA THR A 243 -8.03 16.82 -0.34
C THR A 243 -8.99 16.37 -1.46
N PRO A 244 -9.90 17.26 -1.90
CA PRO A 244 -10.85 16.95 -2.96
C PRO A 244 -10.12 17.03 -4.32
N LEU A 245 -10.01 15.89 -5.03
CA LEU A 245 -9.41 15.83 -6.37
C LEU A 245 -10.18 16.74 -7.34
N THR A 246 -9.48 17.37 -8.29
CA THR A 246 -10.13 18.05 -9.40
C THR A 246 -10.78 17.06 -10.38
N ASP A 247 -11.64 17.56 -11.26
CA ASP A 247 -12.28 16.73 -12.30
C ASP A 247 -11.22 16.08 -13.21
N GLU A 248 -10.11 16.79 -13.47
CA GLU A 248 -8.96 16.30 -14.22
C GLU A 248 -8.15 15.24 -13.45
N GLU A 249 -7.92 15.43 -12.14
CA GLU A 249 -7.17 14.47 -11.33
C GLU A 249 -7.91 13.14 -11.17
N VAL A 250 -9.24 13.18 -11.03
CA VAL A 250 -10.10 11.99 -11.04
C VAL A 250 -10.01 11.26 -12.39
N GLU A 251 -10.04 12.00 -13.51
CA GLU A 251 -9.94 11.43 -14.85
C GLU A 251 -8.54 10.84 -15.11
N GLU A 252 -7.48 11.48 -14.63
CA GLU A 252 -6.09 10.99 -14.69
C GLU A 252 -5.92 9.66 -13.95
N ASP A 253 -6.39 9.58 -12.70
CA ASP A 253 -6.24 8.39 -11.86
C ASP A 253 -7.05 7.22 -12.42
N TYR A 254 -8.29 7.47 -12.87
CA TYR A 254 -9.08 6.45 -13.55
C TYR A 254 -8.40 5.95 -14.83
N LYS A 255 -7.90 6.86 -15.69
CA LYS A 255 -7.16 6.49 -16.92
C LYS A 255 -5.84 5.77 -16.63
N TRP A 256 -5.21 6.02 -15.48
CA TRP A 256 -4.02 5.31 -15.02
C TRP A 256 -4.36 3.87 -14.64
N MET A 257 -5.39 3.69 -13.82
CA MET A 257 -5.88 2.39 -13.38
C MET A 257 -6.43 1.53 -14.53
N VAL A 258 -7.22 2.10 -15.45
CA VAL A 258 -7.73 1.41 -16.66
C VAL A 258 -6.61 0.93 -17.59
N LYS A 259 -5.46 1.62 -17.62
CA LYS A 259 -4.27 1.12 -18.32
C LYS A 259 -3.64 -0.09 -17.62
N GLY A 260 -4.18 -0.54 -16.50
CA GLY A 260 -3.71 -1.66 -15.68
C GLY A 260 -2.53 -1.26 -14.80
N ASN A 261 -2.60 -0.12 -14.12
CA ASN A 261 -1.56 0.31 -13.18
C ASN A 261 -2.14 0.63 -11.79
N GLU A 262 -1.56 0.03 -10.75
CA GLU A 262 -1.78 0.38 -9.34
C GLU A 262 -1.48 1.88 -9.04
N LEU A 263 -2.20 2.50 -8.08
CA LEU A 263 -1.82 3.76 -7.42
C LEU A 263 -0.72 3.53 -6.36
N PRO A 264 -0.05 4.57 -5.82
CA PRO A 264 -0.06 5.97 -6.26
C PRO A 264 0.59 6.16 -7.62
N TYR A 265 0.01 7.03 -8.46
CA TYR A 265 0.72 7.57 -9.61
C TYR A 265 1.59 8.78 -9.20
N GLY A 266 2.90 8.57 -9.09
CA GLY A 266 3.83 9.55 -8.52
C GLY A 266 4.36 10.61 -9.50
N ILE A 267 3.88 11.85 -9.35
CA ILE A 267 4.49 13.14 -9.74
C ILE A 267 5.46 13.13 -10.94
N THR A 268 4.93 13.33 -12.16
CA THR A 268 5.72 14.02 -13.20
C THR A 268 5.75 15.52 -12.92
N LYS A 269 6.84 16.03 -12.35
CA LYS A 269 7.03 17.48 -12.19
C LYS A 269 7.02 18.19 -13.56
N LYS A 270 6.08 19.11 -13.74
CA LYS A 270 6.25 20.26 -14.65
C LYS A 270 5.95 21.56 -13.89
N ALA A 271 6.94 22.18 -13.25
CA ALA A 271 7.81 23.14 -13.95
C ALA A 271 8.01 22.86 -15.46
N VAL A 272 7.43 23.72 -16.29
CA VAL A 272 7.26 23.58 -17.75
C VAL A 272 8.55 23.22 -18.51
N VAL A 273 8.84 21.92 -18.65
CA VAL A 273 9.68 21.32 -19.71
C VAL A 273 9.21 19.87 -19.98
N GLN A 274 8.47 19.70 -21.09
CA GLN A 274 8.39 18.66 -22.14
C GLN A 274 8.91 17.17 -21.97
N LYS A 275 9.26 16.46 -23.07
CA LYS A 275 9.11 15.01 -23.44
C LYS A 275 9.69 13.85 -22.57
N VAL A 276 8.92 12.74 -22.59
CA VAL A 276 9.26 11.29 -22.70
C VAL A 276 9.95 10.52 -21.56
N SER A 277 9.21 9.56 -20.98
CA SER A 277 9.49 8.11 -21.05
C SER A 277 8.14 7.35 -21.14
N GLU A 278 7.96 6.48 -22.14
CA GLU A 278 7.94 5.02 -22.00
C GLU A 278 6.80 4.43 -21.15
N THR A 279 5.61 4.29 -21.76
CA THR A 279 4.68 3.22 -21.35
C THR A 279 5.14 1.88 -21.91
N LYS A 280 5.61 1.02 -21.01
CA LYS A 280 5.20 -0.38 -21.00
C LYS A 280 4.48 -0.59 -19.66
N GLU A 281 3.47 -1.42 -19.53
CA GLU A 281 3.27 -2.69 -20.24
C GLU A 281 1.80 -2.95 -20.60
N VAL A 282 1.59 -3.78 -21.63
CA VAL A 282 0.52 -4.78 -21.61
C VAL A 282 1.02 -6.09 -22.19
N LYS A 283 1.28 -7.06 -21.31
CA LYS A 283 1.05 -8.50 -21.53
C LYS A 283 0.33 -8.96 -20.25
N LYS A 284 -0.53 -9.98 -20.20
CA LYS A 284 -0.74 -11.19 -21.02
C LYS A 284 -2.29 -11.35 -21.23
N GLU A 285 -2.91 -12.39 -21.80
CA GLU A 285 -2.79 -13.86 -21.68
C GLU A 285 -3.30 -14.53 -22.97
N ALA A 286 -2.63 -15.55 -23.54
CA ALA A 286 -2.66 -16.97 -23.16
C ALA A 286 -4.08 -17.58 -23.29
N VAL A 287 -4.52 -18.04 -24.48
CA VAL A 287 -4.17 -19.28 -25.21
C VAL A 287 -4.77 -20.57 -24.62
N GLN A 288 -5.71 -21.15 -25.37
CA GLN A 288 -5.93 -22.59 -25.57
C GLN A 288 -6.52 -22.80 -26.98
N GLU A 289 -6.09 -23.74 -27.82
CA GLU A 289 -4.83 -24.49 -27.83
C GLU A 289 -4.54 -24.93 -29.29
N LYS A 290 -3.28 -24.81 -29.76
CA LYS A 290 -2.66 -25.34 -31.01
C LYS A 290 -3.53 -25.55 -32.27
N PRO A 291 -3.14 -24.94 -33.41
CA PRO A 291 -2.01 -25.50 -34.17
C PRO A 291 -0.84 -24.55 -34.34
N VAL A 292 0.32 -25.11 -34.67
CA VAL A 292 1.54 -24.35 -35.02
C VAL A 292 1.31 -23.59 -36.32
N PHE A 293 1.33 -22.26 -36.26
CA PHE A 293 1.42 -21.39 -37.44
C PHE A 293 2.56 -20.39 -37.24
N GLU A 294 3.40 -20.26 -38.27
CA GLU A 294 4.52 -19.34 -38.30
C GLU A 294 4.04 -17.89 -38.18
N GLU A 295 4.71 -17.11 -37.34
CA GLU A 295 4.36 -15.70 -37.11
C GLU A 295 4.71 -14.86 -38.33
N GLN A 296 3.77 -14.77 -39.28
CA GLN A 296 3.88 -13.83 -40.40
C GLN A 296 3.94 -12.42 -39.84
N LYS A 297 5.08 -11.75 -40.01
CA LYS A 297 5.25 -10.32 -39.69
C LYS A 297 4.12 -9.53 -40.35
N LYS A 298 3.17 -9.00 -39.57
CA LYS A 298 2.16 -8.07 -40.07
C LYS A 298 2.85 -6.86 -40.69
N GLU A 299 2.70 -6.71 -42.00
CA GLU A 299 3.28 -5.61 -42.76
C GLU A 299 2.58 -4.30 -42.38
N ILE A 300 3.36 -3.29 -41.98
CA ILE A 300 2.83 -1.97 -41.60
C ILE A 300 2.40 -1.26 -42.89
N LYS A 301 1.08 -1.10 -43.10
CA LYS A 301 0.55 -0.35 -44.24
C LYS A 301 1.02 1.10 -44.19
N LYS A 302 1.61 1.58 -45.29
CA LYS A 302 2.07 2.97 -45.45
C LYS A 302 1.30 3.67 -46.56
N ALA A 303 0.82 4.88 -46.28
CA ALA A 303 0.24 5.80 -47.25
C ALA A 303 1.22 6.96 -47.45
N LYS A 304 1.32 7.49 -48.68
CA LYS A 304 2.21 8.61 -49.00
C LYS A 304 1.38 9.81 -49.45
N ALA A 305 1.41 10.90 -48.70
CA ALA A 305 0.92 12.18 -49.19
C ALA A 305 2.01 12.81 -50.06
N LEU A 306 1.67 13.26 -51.26
CA LEU A 306 2.60 13.98 -52.14
C LEU A 306 2.49 15.48 -51.93
N TYR A 307 3.62 16.19 -51.91
CA TYR A 307 3.62 17.64 -51.87
C TYR A 307 3.07 18.25 -53.17
N ILE A 308 2.26 19.30 -53.06
CA ILE A 308 1.78 20.12 -54.19
C ILE A 308 2.08 21.60 -53.95
N ASP A 309 2.42 22.33 -55.02
CA ASP A 309 2.82 23.74 -54.96
C ASP A 309 1.63 24.70 -55.07
N LYS A 310 0.55 24.28 -55.73
CA LYS A 310 -0.73 25.00 -55.85
C LYS A 310 -1.76 24.44 -54.87
N PRO A 311 -2.62 25.28 -54.26
CA PRO A 311 -3.77 24.80 -53.52
C PRO A 311 -4.83 24.22 -54.48
N LEU A 312 -5.55 23.20 -54.01
CA LEU A 312 -6.66 22.57 -54.73
C LEU A 312 -7.96 23.37 -54.60
N GLN A 313 -8.86 23.20 -55.57
CA GLN A 313 -10.20 23.77 -55.54
C GLN A 313 -11.12 22.77 -54.85
N ILE A 314 -11.44 23.05 -53.58
CA ILE A 314 -12.28 22.16 -52.77
C ILE A 314 -13.75 22.25 -53.23
N ASP A 315 -14.12 21.39 -54.18
CA ASP A 315 -15.46 21.28 -54.77
C ASP A 315 -16.02 19.84 -54.79
N GLY A 316 -15.20 18.85 -54.43
CA GLY A 316 -15.58 17.45 -54.26
C GLY A 316 -15.49 16.61 -55.53
N GLN A 317 -15.13 17.17 -56.69
CA GLN A 317 -15.11 16.47 -57.97
C GLN A 317 -13.86 15.59 -58.18
N LEU A 318 -12.74 15.92 -57.55
CA LEU A 318 -11.43 15.26 -57.72
C LEU A 318 -10.92 15.28 -59.17
N ASP A 319 -11.16 16.35 -59.93
CA ASP A 319 -10.82 16.45 -61.34
C ASP A 319 -9.45 17.11 -61.62
N GLU A 320 -8.78 17.67 -60.61
CA GLU A 320 -7.44 18.23 -60.81
C GLU A 320 -6.37 17.17 -61.05
N GLU A 321 -5.39 17.50 -61.90
CA GLU A 321 -4.26 16.65 -62.26
C GLU A 321 -3.51 16.07 -61.04
N ALA A 322 -3.44 16.82 -59.94
CA ALA A 322 -2.81 16.39 -58.70
C ALA A 322 -3.46 15.13 -58.07
N TRP A 323 -4.78 14.97 -58.17
CA TRP A 323 -5.46 13.77 -57.69
C TRP A 323 -5.18 12.55 -58.57
N SER A 324 -4.98 12.76 -59.88
CA SER A 324 -4.67 11.66 -60.81
C SER A 324 -3.32 10.99 -60.55
N VAL A 325 -2.37 11.71 -59.94
CA VAL A 325 -1.03 11.21 -59.56
C VAL A 325 -0.93 10.81 -58.07
N ALA A 326 -1.98 11.06 -57.27
CA ALA A 326 -2.04 10.64 -55.88
C ALA A 326 -2.20 9.11 -55.80
N SER A 327 -1.43 8.46 -54.92
CA SER A 327 -1.53 7.01 -54.73
C SER A 327 -2.87 6.65 -54.04
N PRO A 328 -3.71 5.78 -54.64
CA PRO A 328 -5.00 5.42 -54.05
C PRO A 328 -4.83 4.55 -52.80
N ILE A 329 -5.39 5.02 -51.71
CA ILE A 329 -5.48 4.31 -50.43
C ILE A 329 -6.56 3.24 -50.56
N THR A 330 -6.10 2.00 -50.71
CA THR A 330 -6.88 0.78 -50.90
C THR A 330 -6.12 -0.44 -50.34
N PRO A 331 -6.77 -1.60 -50.18
CA PRO A 331 -8.23 -1.77 -50.10
C PRO A 331 -8.79 -1.20 -48.79
N PHE A 332 -10.07 -0.81 -48.81
CA PHE A 332 -10.88 -0.67 -47.61
C PHE A 332 -11.48 -2.04 -47.29
N LEU A 333 -11.37 -2.48 -46.03
CA LEU A 333 -11.79 -3.81 -45.59
C LEU A 333 -12.79 -3.71 -44.42
N LEU A 334 -13.69 -4.67 -44.36
CA LEU A 334 -14.59 -4.92 -43.24
C LEU A 334 -13.82 -5.38 -41.99
N LYS A 335 -14.48 -5.40 -40.82
CA LYS A 335 -13.89 -5.81 -39.54
C LYS A 335 -13.37 -7.26 -39.56
N ASP A 336 -13.99 -8.12 -40.35
CA ASP A 336 -13.60 -9.51 -40.57
C ASP A 336 -12.57 -9.69 -41.71
N GLY A 337 -12.10 -8.60 -42.31
CA GLY A 337 -11.09 -8.58 -43.37
C GLY A 337 -11.62 -8.79 -44.80
N LYS A 338 -12.93 -8.94 -44.99
CA LYS A 338 -13.54 -9.01 -46.34
C LYS A 338 -13.61 -7.64 -47.01
N GLU A 339 -13.80 -7.61 -48.32
CA GLU A 339 -14.14 -6.38 -49.04
C GLU A 339 -15.61 -6.00 -48.78
N PRO A 340 -15.94 -4.69 -48.65
CA PRO A 340 -17.33 -4.21 -48.53
C PRO A 340 -18.10 -4.37 -49.85
N GLU A 341 -19.44 -4.32 -49.80
CA GLU A 341 -20.31 -4.36 -50.99
C GLU A 341 -19.97 -3.23 -51.97
N ALA A 342 -19.63 -2.05 -51.44
CA ALA A 342 -19.44 -0.83 -52.19
C ALA A 342 -17.98 -0.34 -52.11
N SER A 343 -17.25 -0.37 -53.23
CA SER A 343 -15.82 -0.06 -53.26
C SER A 343 -15.49 1.39 -52.87
N SER A 344 -14.38 1.57 -52.14
CA SER A 344 -13.93 2.86 -51.62
C SER A 344 -12.47 3.14 -51.97
N LYS A 345 -12.17 4.39 -52.33
CA LYS A 345 -10.82 4.92 -52.52
C LYS A 345 -10.66 6.23 -51.76
N ALA A 346 -9.51 6.42 -51.13
CA ALA A 346 -9.08 7.71 -50.58
C ALA A 346 -7.71 8.11 -51.16
N TYR A 347 -7.35 9.37 -51.03
CA TYR A 347 -6.17 9.99 -51.63
C TYR A 347 -5.62 11.04 -50.65
N LEU A 348 -4.29 11.20 -50.60
CA LEU A 348 -3.65 12.20 -49.75
C LEU A 348 -2.66 13.04 -50.54
N LEU A 349 -2.74 14.35 -50.34
CA LEU A 349 -1.81 15.36 -50.85
C LEU A 349 -1.56 16.38 -49.74
N TYR A 350 -0.51 17.20 -49.85
CA TYR A 350 -0.30 18.30 -48.90
C TYR A 350 0.45 19.47 -49.51
N ASN A 351 0.30 20.67 -48.94
CA ASN A 351 1.19 21.80 -49.22
C ASN A 351 1.70 22.42 -47.91
N ARG A 352 2.06 23.70 -47.87
CA ARG A 352 2.46 24.37 -46.61
C ARG A 352 1.31 24.63 -45.65
N SER A 353 0.10 24.73 -46.17
CA SER A 353 -1.06 25.25 -45.45
C SER A 353 -2.03 24.14 -45.07
N TYR A 354 -2.19 23.12 -45.91
CA TYR A 354 -3.21 22.09 -45.75
C TYR A 354 -2.69 20.67 -46.01
N LEU A 355 -3.18 19.72 -45.20
CA LEU A 355 -3.30 18.32 -45.60
C LEU A 355 -4.61 18.19 -46.39
N TYR A 356 -4.52 17.66 -47.60
CA TYR A 356 -5.68 17.38 -48.44
C TYR A 356 -6.03 15.89 -48.36
N VAL A 357 -7.29 15.60 -48.07
CA VAL A 357 -7.86 14.25 -48.14
C VAL A 357 -8.97 14.26 -49.18
N GLY A 358 -8.76 13.54 -50.28
CA GLY A 358 -9.76 13.32 -51.32
C GLY A 358 -10.30 11.91 -51.21
N PHE A 359 -11.58 11.68 -51.50
CA PHE A 359 -12.13 10.33 -51.52
C PHE A 359 -13.25 10.16 -52.53
N ARG A 360 -13.36 8.94 -53.04
CA ARG A 360 -14.38 8.51 -53.99
C ARG A 360 -14.94 7.18 -53.54
N PHE A 361 -16.21 7.20 -53.18
CA PHE A 361 -16.96 6.06 -52.67
C PHE A 361 -18.03 5.70 -53.72
N GLU A 362 -17.84 4.56 -54.39
CA GLU A 362 -18.90 4.01 -55.23
C GLU A 362 -20.05 3.58 -54.32
N GLU A 363 -21.29 3.71 -54.79
CA GLU A 363 -22.50 3.44 -54.01
C GLU A 363 -23.62 2.93 -54.92
N PRO A 364 -23.98 1.64 -54.88
CA PRO A 364 -25.08 1.09 -55.69
C PRO A 364 -26.46 1.60 -55.26
N HIS A 365 -26.60 2.16 -54.05
CA HIS A 365 -27.88 2.65 -53.49
C HIS A 365 -27.84 4.16 -53.22
N MET A 366 -27.43 4.96 -54.22
CA MET A 366 -27.40 6.43 -54.14
C MET A 366 -28.75 7.06 -53.74
N ASP A 367 -29.86 6.40 -54.04
CA ASP A 367 -31.22 6.78 -53.65
C ASP A 367 -31.50 6.64 -52.14
N LYS A 368 -30.64 5.92 -51.42
CA LYS A 368 -30.74 5.63 -49.98
C LYS A 368 -29.62 6.25 -49.15
N LEU A 369 -28.83 7.17 -49.71
CA LEU A 369 -27.81 7.90 -48.95
C LEU A 369 -28.43 8.61 -47.74
N HIS A 370 -27.91 8.30 -46.56
CA HIS A 370 -28.27 8.95 -45.31
C HIS A 370 -27.50 10.27 -45.21
N CYS A 371 -28.23 11.38 -45.11
CA CYS A 371 -27.72 12.76 -45.23
C CYS A 371 -28.47 13.70 -44.27
N SER A 372 -28.71 13.25 -43.05
CA SER A 372 -29.51 13.94 -42.03
C SER A 372 -28.77 15.08 -41.32
N TYR A 373 -27.44 15.08 -41.29
CA TYR A 373 -26.62 16.00 -40.49
C TYR A 373 -25.83 16.99 -41.37
N THR A 374 -26.44 18.11 -41.73
CA THR A 374 -25.78 19.20 -42.49
C THR A 374 -25.05 20.22 -41.61
N GLN A 375 -25.22 20.14 -40.28
CA GLN A 375 -24.63 21.07 -39.32
C GLN A 375 -23.28 20.57 -38.80
N ARG A 376 -22.40 21.51 -38.51
CA ARG A 376 -21.06 21.21 -37.97
C ARG A 376 -21.16 20.68 -36.53
N ASP A 377 -20.26 19.76 -36.19
CA ASP A 377 -20.11 19.10 -34.89
C ASP A 377 -21.35 18.31 -34.37
N HIS A 378 -22.31 18.03 -35.26
CA HIS A 378 -23.37 17.06 -35.01
C HIS A 378 -22.85 15.61 -35.18
N ASN A 379 -23.73 14.63 -34.92
CA ASN A 379 -23.46 13.19 -35.05
C ASN A 379 -23.31 12.73 -36.52
N THR A 380 -22.39 13.32 -37.28
CA THR A 380 -22.17 13.06 -38.71
C THR A 380 -21.75 11.62 -39.03
N TRP A 381 -21.25 10.88 -38.04
CA TRP A 381 -21.01 9.42 -38.09
C TRP A 381 -22.29 8.57 -38.17
N ASN A 382 -23.48 9.16 -38.00
CA ASN A 382 -24.77 8.50 -38.21
C ASN A 382 -25.31 8.64 -39.65
N ASP A 383 -24.56 9.27 -40.55
CA ASP A 383 -24.82 9.37 -41.99
C ASP A 383 -23.77 8.55 -42.78
N ASP A 384 -23.98 8.41 -44.10
CA ASP A 384 -22.92 7.94 -44.99
C ASP A 384 -21.72 8.92 -44.95
N CYS A 385 -20.58 8.49 -44.41
CA CYS A 385 -19.45 9.37 -44.10
C CYS A 385 -18.06 8.78 -44.41
N ILE A 386 -17.06 9.65 -44.52
CA ILE A 386 -15.64 9.32 -44.35
C ILE A 386 -15.20 9.74 -42.95
N GLU A 387 -14.37 8.93 -42.30
CA GLU A 387 -13.66 9.28 -41.07
C GLU A 387 -12.15 9.24 -41.32
N VAL A 388 -11.44 10.28 -40.87
CA VAL A 388 -10.00 10.44 -41.00
C VAL A 388 -9.40 10.65 -39.62
N PHE A 389 -8.60 9.69 -39.19
CA PHE A 389 -7.85 9.73 -37.93
C PHE A 389 -6.41 10.11 -38.23
N LEU A 390 -5.87 11.14 -37.57
CA LEU A 390 -4.51 11.63 -37.76
C LEU A 390 -3.79 11.72 -36.41
N ASP A 391 -2.51 11.31 -36.38
CA ASP A 391 -1.61 11.50 -35.23
C ASP A 391 -0.32 12.16 -35.71
N THR A 392 -0.07 13.41 -35.32
CA THR A 392 1.13 14.14 -35.80
C THR A 392 2.44 13.67 -35.15
N LYS A 393 2.38 12.73 -34.21
CA LYS A 393 3.50 12.17 -33.42
C LYS A 393 4.34 13.18 -32.63
N GLU A 394 3.92 14.45 -32.56
CA GLU A 394 4.64 15.47 -31.79
C GLU A 394 4.42 15.35 -30.28
N SER A 395 3.24 14.88 -29.87
CA SER A 395 2.82 14.68 -28.49
C SER A 395 1.72 13.61 -28.44
N PRO A 396 1.49 12.90 -27.32
CA PRO A 396 0.25 12.14 -27.12
C PRO A 396 -1.02 12.98 -27.29
N GLN A 397 -0.89 14.31 -27.22
CA GLN A 397 -1.98 15.29 -27.32
C GLN A 397 -2.27 15.79 -28.76
N THR A 398 -1.62 15.24 -29.80
CA THR A 398 -1.76 15.70 -31.20
C THR A 398 -2.45 14.67 -32.10
N LYS A 399 -3.51 14.04 -31.57
CA LYS A 399 -4.42 13.19 -32.33
C LYS A 399 -5.68 13.95 -32.71
N PHE A 400 -6.11 13.80 -33.95
CA PHE A 400 -7.26 14.48 -34.52
C PHE A 400 -8.19 13.49 -35.20
N HIS A 401 -9.48 13.77 -35.13
CA HIS A 401 -10.53 13.05 -35.84
C HIS A 401 -11.29 14.05 -36.71
N PHE A 402 -11.39 13.78 -38.00
CA PHE A 402 -12.19 14.53 -38.96
C PHE A 402 -13.21 13.60 -39.60
N ILE A 403 -14.48 14.01 -39.61
CA ILE A 403 -15.57 13.28 -40.26
C ILE A 403 -16.22 14.20 -41.27
N LEU A 404 -16.52 13.66 -42.45
CA LEU A 404 -17.27 14.36 -43.48
C LEU A 404 -18.34 13.43 -44.06
N ASN A 405 -19.61 13.81 -43.94
CA ASN A 405 -20.71 13.02 -44.48
C ASN A 405 -21.12 13.45 -45.89
N ALA A 406 -21.95 12.63 -46.54
CA ALA A 406 -22.54 12.90 -47.85
C ALA A 406 -23.50 14.11 -47.87
N ALA A 407 -23.75 14.77 -46.73
CA ALA A 407 -24.49 16.03 -46.64
C ALA A 407 -23.57 17.28 -46.61
N ASN A 408 -22.25 17.09 -46.69
CA ASN A 408 -21.19 18.09 -46.46
C ASN A 408 -21.17 18.67 -45.03
N GLY A 409 -21.69 17.92 -44.05
CA GLY A 409 -21.51 18.18 -42.62
C GLY A 409 -20.14 17.71 -42.16
N ILE A 410 -19.36 18.62 -41.57
CA ILE A 410 -18.08 18.33 -40.93
C ILE A 410 -18.31 18.07 -39.43
N TYR A 411 -17.62 17.09 -38.86
CA TYR A 411 -17.25 17.09 -37.45
C TYR A 411 -15.73 17.06 -37.38
N ASP A 412 -15.12 17.85 -36.50
CA ASP A 412 -13.74 17.60 -36.11
C ASP A 412 -13.49 17.72 -34.61
N ALA A 413 -12.47 17.01 -34.14
CA ALA A 413 -12.13 16.92 -32.73
C ALA A 413 -10.63 16.68 -32.55
N ARG A 414 -10.07 17.15 -31.43
CA ARG A 414 -8.72 16.83 -30.99
C ARG A 414 -8.79 15.87 -29.81
N ILE A 415 -8.51 14.59 -30.05
CA ILE A 415 -8.66 13.49 -29.08
C ILE A 415 -10.13 13.36 -28.63
N THR A 416 -10.47 13.82 -27.43
CA THR A 416 -11.81 13.87 -26.85
C THR A 416 -12.38 15.29 -26.80
N ASP A 417 -11.59 16.30 -27.13
CA ASP A 417 -12.03 17.69 -27.27
C ASP A 417 -12.86 17.83 -28.56
N LYS A 418 -14.18 17.71 -28.41
CA LYS A 418 -15.20 17.92 -29.45
C LYS A 418 -15.54 19.40 -29.66
N THR A 419 -14.87 20.31 -28.94
CA THR A 419 -15.03 21.78 -29.14
C THR A 419 -13.96 22.34 -30.06
N TYR A 420 -12.85 21.61 -30.24
CA TYR A 420 -11.85 21.86 -31.27
C TYR A 420 -12.53 22.01 -32.63
N ASN A 421 -12.22 23.11 -33.30
CA ASN A 421 -12.87 23.50 -34.54
C ASN A 421 -11.82 24.02 -35.53
N ALA A 422 -11.28 23.12 -36.35
CA ALA A 422 -10.37 23.48 -37.43
C ALA A 422 -11.08 24.25 -38.54
N ASN A 423 -10.36 25.17 -39.19
CA ASN A 423 -10.82 25.89 -40.38
C ASN A 423 -10.75 25.01 -41.65
N THR A 424 -11.18 23.75 -41.52
CA THR A 424 -11.22 22.74 -42.56
C THR A 424 -12.22 23.15 -43.63
N LYS A 425 -11.76 23.20 -44.88
CA LYS A 425 -12.65 23.37 -46.05
C LYS A 425 -13.12 22.00 -46.51
N SER A 426 -14.39 21.85 -46.84
CA SER A 426 -14.92 20.63 -47.44
C SER A 426 -15.93 20.89 -48.55
N ALA A 427 -16.05 19.91 -49.44
CA ALA A 427 -17.09 19.83 -50.44
C ALA A 427 -17.43 18.37 -50.76
N ILE A 428 -18.66 18.13 -51.23
CA ILE A 428 -19.19 16.83 -51.64
C ILE A 428 -19.77 16.95 -53.05
N TYR A 429 -19.43 15.99 -53.91
CA TYR A 429 -20.06 15.78 -55.21
C TYR A 429 -20.83 14.45 -55.21
N LYS A 430 -22.07 14.47 -55.71
CA LYS A 430 -22.91 13.28 -55.89
C LYS A 430 -23.07 12.96 -57.37
N GLY A 431 -22.40 11.90 -57.81
CA GLY A 431 -22.52 11.36 -59.16
C GLY A 431 -23.71 10.42 -59.32
N LYS A 432 -23.77 9.72 -60.46
CA LYS A 432 -24.88 8.80 -60.78
C LYS A 432 -24.91 7.53 -59.90
N ASN A 433 -23.73 7.03 -59.53
CA ASN A 433 -23.52 5.73 -58.87
C ASN A 433 -22.40 5.78 -57.81
N PHE A 434 -22.03 6.99 -57.39
CA PHE A 434 -20.94 7.26 -56.47
C PHE A 434 -21.15 8.62 -55.82
N TRP A 435 -20.46 8.85 -54.71
CA TRP A 435 -20.21 10.18 -54.19
C TRP A 435 -18.73 10.34 -53.88
N SER A 436 -18.25 11.58 -53.97
CA SER A 436 -16.87 11.95 -53.70
C SER A 436 -16.84 13.21 -52.86
N GLY A 437 -15.69 13.45 -52.24
CA GLY A 437 -15.52 14.64 -51.42
C GLY A 437 -14.06 14.93 -51.14
N GLU A 438 -13.85 16.12 -50.59
CA GLU A 438 -12.54 16.69 -50.33
C GLU A 438 -12.54 17.37 -48.97
N LEU A 439 -11.41 17.26 -48.28
CA LEU A 439 -11.08 17.94 -47.04
C LEU A 439 -9.74 18.65 -47.21
N ALA A 440 -9.67 19.95 -46.90
CA ALA A 440 -8.40 20.66 -46.74
C ALA A 440 -8.24 21.07 -45.28
N VAL A 441 -7.49 20.27 -44.52
CA VAL A 441 -7.26 20.41 -43.07
C VAL A 441 -6.05 21.32 -42.82
N PRO A 442 -6.19 22.48 -42.13
CA PRO A 442 -5.10 23.44 -41.97
C PRO A 442 -4.02 22.95 -41.00
N PHE A 443 -2.74 22.94 -41.42
CA PHE A 443 -1.63 22.54 -40.54
C PHE A 443 -1.42 23.46 -39.35
N ASN A 444 -1.76 24.74 -39.50
CA ASN A 444 -1.74 25.71 -38.41
C ASN A 444 -2.67 25.28 -37.26
N ASP A 445 -3.83 24.73 -37.59
CA ASP A 445 -4.86 24.36 -36.62
C ASP A 445 -4.53 22.99 -35.99
N LEU A 446 -3.86 22.11 -36.74
CA LEU A 446 -3.22 20.90 -36.22
C LEU A 446 -2.03 21.17 -35.28
N GLY A 447 -1.54 22.41 -35.20
CA GLY A 447 -0.39 22.79 -34.36
C GLY A 447 0.94 22.11 -34.72
N SER A 448 1.03 21.47 -35.90
CA SER A 448 2.21 20.75 -36.38
C SER A 448 2.35 20.92 -37.89
N LEU A 449 3.57 21.23 -38.33
CA LEU A 449 3.92 21.30 -39.75
C LEU A 449 4.54 19.97 -40.19
N PRO A 450 4.14 19.40 -41.34
CA PRO A 450 4.70 18.16 -41.82
C PRO A 450 6.17 18.34 -42.21
N LEU A 451 7.02 17.45 -41.73
CA LEU A 451 8.41 17.38 -42.15
C LEU A 451 8.52 16.50 -43.39
N LEU A 452 9.34 16.90 -44.36
CA LEU A 452 9.61 16.07 -45.54
C LEU A 452 10.30 14.76 -45.12
N GLY A 453 9.77 13.61 -45.52
CA GLY A 453 10.19 12.29 -45.02
C GLY A 453 9.73 11.98 -43.58
N GLY A 454 9.01 12.90 -42.94
CA GLY A 454 8.38 12.69 -41.64
C GLY A 454 7.21 11.71 -41.71
N GLU A 455 6.92 11.08 -40.57
CA GLU A 455 5.87 10.09 -40.43
C GLU A 455 4.78 10.55 -39.45
N TRP A 456 3.52 10.57 -39.87
CA TRP A 456 2.35 10.67 -38.98
C TRP A 456 1.65 9.31 -38.86
N GLY A 457 0.84 9.12 -37.82
CA GLY A 457 -0.13 8.03 -37.76
C GLY A 457 -1.36 8.41 -38.57
N ILE A 458 -1.96 7.44 -39.27
CA ILE A 458 -3.21 7.64 -39.99
C ILE A 458 -4.09 6.40 -40.00
N ASN A 459 -5.40 6.58 -39.96
CA ASN A 459 -6.37 5.62 -40.48
C ASN A 459 -7.47 6.37 -41.25
N ILE A 460 -8.05 5.73 -42.27
CA ILE A 460 -9.18 6.27 -43.04
C ILE A 460 -10.27 5.20 -43.11
N ALA A 461 -11.50 5.58 -42.82
CA ALA A 461 -12.66 4.70 -42.76
C ALA A 461 -13.88 5.29 -43.47
N ARG A 462 -14.87 4.45 -43.78
CA ARG A 462 -16.20 4.78 -44.31
C ARG A 462 -17.24 4.16 -43.40
N GLU A 463 -18.19 4.94 -42.89
CA GLU A 463 -19.49 4.39 -42.49
C GLU A 463 -20.42 4.47 -43.70
N ARG A 464 -21.07 3.35 -44.04
CA ARG A 464 -22.09 3.26 -45.07
C ARG A 464 -23.42 2.89 -44.41
N TYR A 465 -24.43 3.72 -44.62
CA TYR A 465 -25.81 3.51 -44.20
C TYR A 465 -26.74 3.26 -45.39
N ALA A 466 -26.36 3.68 -46.60
CA ALA A 466 -27.06 3.36 -47.83
C ALA A 466 -27.11 1.84 -48.08
N GLY A 467 -28.31 1.25 -48.00
CA GLY A 467 -28.50 -0.19 -48.23
C GLY A 467 -28.16 -1.05 -47.01
N THR A 468 -27.17 -1.93 -47.13
CA THR A 468 -26.68 -2.73 -45.99
C THR A 468 -25.72 -1.86 -45.17
N LYS A 469 -25.97 -1.70 -43.86
CA LYS A 469 -25.06 -0.94 -43.00
C LYS A 469 -23.70 -1.64 -42.95
N GLU A 470 -22.67 -1.00 -43.49
CA GLU A 470 -21.31 -1.50 -43.55
C GLU A 470 -20.32 -0.40 -43.16
N ASN A 471 -19.56 -0.65 -42.10
CA ASN A 471 -18.38 0.15 -41.80
C ASN A 471 -17.18 -0.52 -42.47
N SER A 472 -16.24 0.22 -43.07
CA SER A 472 -14.99 -0.31 -43.68
C SER A 472 -13.81 0.63 -43.43
N CYS A 473 -12.57 0.13 -43.38
CA CYS A 473 -11.39 0.99 -43.24
C CYS A 473 -10.15 0.46 -43.97
N TRP A 474 -9.21 1.35 -44.30
CA TRP A 474 -7.99 1.00 -45.05
C TRP A 474 -7.13 -0.06 -44.35
N ILE A 475 -7.15 -0.09 -43.02
CA ILE A 475 -6.28 -0.96 -42.22
C ILE A 475 -6.92 -2.35 -41.99
N GLY A 476 -8.23 -2.40 -41.79
CA GLY A 476 -9.00 -3.61 -41.49
C GLY A 476 -8.77 -4.19 -40.09
N GLY A 477 -9.57 -5.19 -39.71
CA GLY A 477 -9.37 -5.97 -38.47
C GLY A 477 -9.76 -5.24 -37.17
N ALA A 478 -9.03 -5.53 -36.09
CA ALA A 478 -9.39 -5.10 -34.73
C ALA A 478 -9.24 -3.59 -34.46
N ALA A 479 -8.38 -2.88 -35.19
CA ALA A 479 -8.13 -1.44 -35.07
C ALA A 479 -9.25 -0.58 -35.69
N TYR A 480 -10.49 -1.02 -35.51
CA TYR A 480 -11.69 -0.49 -36.15
C TYR A 480 -12.15 0.78 -35.44
N PHE A 481 -12.09 1.92 -36.15
CA PHE A 481 -12.58 3.22 -35.66
C PHE A 481 -12.02 3.62 -34.28
N ASN A 482 -10.83 3.12 -33.92
CA ASN A 482 -10.16 3.41 -32.65
C ASN A 482 -9.01 4.42 -32.87
N PRO A 483 -9.16 5.70 -32.44
CA PRO A 483 -8.08 6.69 -32.52
C PRO A 483 -6.82 6.31 -31.72
N ALA A 484 -6.93 5.38 -30.78
CA ALA A 484 -5.78 4.93 -29.98
C ALA A 484 -4.81 4.06 -30.77
N GLU A 485 -5.30 3.20 -31.67
CA GLU A 485 -4.53 2.07 -32.21
C GLU A 485 -3.77 2.34 -33.51
N MET A 486 -4.11 3.41 -34.25
CA MET A 486 -3.58 3.84 -35.57
C MET A 486 -2.28 3.14 -36.06
N PRO A 487 -2.35 1.93 -36.66
CA PRO A 487 -1.15 1.21 -37.06
C PRO A 487 -0.69 1.55 -38.49
N GLY A 488 -1.40 2.46 -39.17
CA GLY A 488 -1.06 2.95 -40.50
C GLY A 488 -0.14 4.16 -40.43
N VAL A 489 0.82 4.23 -41.34
CA VAL A 489 1.80 5.33 -41.39
C VAL A 489 1.53 6.24 -42.57
N LEU A 490 1.32 7.52 -42.30
CA LEU A 490 1.34 8.59 -43.29
C LEU A 490 2.78 9.08 -43.47
N LEU A 491 3.35 8.90 -44.66
CA LEU A 491 4.63 9.47 -45.07
C LEU A 491 4.40 10.78 -45.81
N PHE A 492 5.04 11.86 -45.36
CA PHE A 492 5.08 13.13 -46.10
C PHE A 492 6.13 13.06 -47.19
N GLY A 493 5.64 12.77 -48.37
CA GLY A 493 6.41 12.51 -49.56
C GLY A 493 6.69 13.76 -50.38
N GLU A 494 7.92 13.83 -50.86
CA GLU A 494 8.28 14.57 -52.05
C GLU A 494 7.21 14.48 -53.15
N GLY A 495 6.78 15.65 -53.63
CA GLY A 495 5.78 15.83 -54.68
C GLY A 495 6.29 15.44 -56.06
N ALA A 496 5.40 15.27 -57.04
CA ALA A 496 5.83 14.99 -58.42
C ALA A 496 6.74 16.10 -59.00
N THR A 497 6.65 17.32 -58.46
CA THR A 497 7.49 18.49 -58.79
C THR A 497 8.76 18.64 -57.93
N SER A 498 9.01 17.80 -56.90
CA SER A 498 10.20 17.88 -56.03
C SER A 498 11.52 17.53 -56.71
N ASN A 499 11.46 16.97 -57.93
CA ASN A 499 12.62 16.84 -58.83
C ASN A 499 13.23 18.21 -59.25
N LYS A 500 12.77 19.30 -58.65
CA LYS A 500 13.35 20.64 -58.65
C LYS A 500 13.44 21.08 -57.18
N ILE A 501 14.62 21.58 -56.75
CA ILE A 501 14.99 21.91 -55.34
C ILE A 501 15.23 20.64 -54.48
N THR A 502 16.38 20.34 -53.85
CA THR A 502 17.79 20.81 -53.89
C THR A 502 18.66 19.77 -53.14
N LEU A 503 19.85 19.40 -53.63
CA LEU A 503 20.71 18.43 -52.92
C LEU A 503 21.47 19.09 -51.76
N VAL A 504 21.07 18.79 -50.53
CA VAL A 504 21.75 19.24 -49.30
C VAL A 504 22.74 18.18 -48.84
N LYS A 505 24.04 18.46 -48.99
CA LYS A 505 25.13 17.63 -48.46
C LYS A 505 25.60 18.23 -47.14
N VAL A 506 25.24 17.58 -46.04
CA VAL A 506 25.81 17.90 -44.72
C VAL A 506 27.28 17.49 -44.75
N VAL A 507 28.19 18.43 -44.54
CA VAL A 507 29.64 18.21 -44.71
C VAL A 507 30.27 17.81 -43.39
N ASN A 508 29.94 18.53 -42.32
CA ASN A 508 30.27 18.19 -40.96
C ASN A 508 29.18 18.78 -40.03
N PRO A 509 28.37 17.97 -39.33
CA PRO A 509 27.35 18.48 -38.42
C PRO A 509 27.93 19.16 -37.15
N GLY A 510 29.25 19.28 -37.06
CA GLY A 510 29.98 19.57 -35.84
C GLY A 510 30.31 18.27 -35.10
N GLN A 511 31.47 18.23 -34.45
CA GLN A 511 31.68 17.27 -33.37
C GLN A 511 30.91 17.82 -32.16
N LEU A 512 29.90 17.09 -31.68
CA LEU A 512 28.90 17.58 -30.72
C LEU A 512 29.45 17.70 -29.29
N PHE A 513 30.35 18.67 -29.07
CA PHE A 513 30.99 18.91 -27.76
C PHE A 513 30.32 20.05 -26.99
N PHE A 514 30.41 20.05 -25.65
CA PHE A 514 30.07 21.23 -24.86
C PHE A 514 30.96 22.43 -25.24
N GLY A 515 30.42 23.65 -25.13
CA GLY A 515 31.05 24.88 -25.61
C GLY A 515 30.48 25.38 -26.93
N TYR A 516 31.32 26.07 -27.72
CA TYR A 516 30.94 26.77 -28.95
C TYR A 516 31.29 25.94 -30.19
N ASN A 517 30.26 25.58 -30.96
CA ASN A 517 30.35 24.70 -32.13
C ASN A 517 29.92 25.43 -33.40
N ILE A 518 30.27 24.86 -34.56
CA ILE A 518 29.84 25.35 -35.88
C ILE A 518 29.31 24.16 -36.69
N PHE A 519 28.06 24.24 -37.11
CA PHE A 519 27.42 23.29 -38.02
C PHE A 519 27.69 23.69 -39.48
N THR A 520 28.18 22.76 -40.30
CA THR A 520 28.54 23.06 -41.70
C THR A 520 27.79 22.19 -42.72
N ALA A 521 27.16 22.85 -43.69
CA ALA A 521 26.38 22.22 -44.73
C ALA A 521 26.64 22.87 -46.09
N GLN A 522 26.58 22.05 -47.14
CA GLN A 522 26.59 22.50 -48.54
C GLN A 522 25.22 22.30 -49.16
N ILE A 523 24.73 23.34 -49.82
CA ILE A 523 23.42 23.41 -50.46
C ILE A 523 23.69 23.65 -51.94
N THR A 524 23.11 22.84 -52.83
CA THR A 524 23.26 23.04 -54.28
C THR A 524 21.91 23.29 -54.93
N ASN A 525 21.68 24.51 -55.40
CA ASN A 525 20.46 24.83 -56.12
C ASN A 525 20.45 24.11 -57.47
N LYS A 526 19.54 23.15 -57.65
CA LYS A 526 19.35 22.39 -58.90
C LYS A 526 18.12 22.83 -59.70
N THR A 527 17.63 24.06 -59.47
CA THR A 527 16.57 24.68 -60.28
C THR A 527 17.13 25.62 -61.35
N THR A 528 16.23 26.09 -62.21
CA THR A 528 16.45 27.17 -63.18
C THR A 528 16.35 28.57 -62.58
N ASP A 529 15.96 28.70 -61.32
CA ASP A 529 15.54 29.96 -60.70
C ASP A 529 16.46 30.38 -59.54
N LEU A 530 16.55 31.68 -59.29
CA LEU A 530 17.20 32.22 -58.08
C LEU A 530 16.33 31.89 -56.86
N LEU A 531 16.90 31.22 -55.86
CA LEU A 531 16.17 30.92 -54.61
C LEU A 531 16.64 31.86 -53.49
N SER A 532 15.67 32.39 -52.74
CA SER A 532 15.90 33.08 -51.47
C SER A 532 15.57 32.13 -50.32
N LEU A 533 16.54 31.89 -49.44
CA LEU A 533 16.50 30.84 -48.42
C LEU A 533 16.91 31.39 -47.05
N CYS A 534 16.42 30.77 -45.99
CA CYS A 534 16.81 30.96 -44.60
C CYS A 534 17.25 29.59 -44.06
N SER A 535 18.40 29.55 -43.41
CA SER A 535 18.89 28.37 -42.71
C SER A 535 18.79 28.59 -41.21
N ARG A 536 18.43 27.54 -40.47
CA ARG A 536 18.14 27.60 -39.04
C ARG A 536 18.78 26.43 -38.32
N ILE A 537 19.42 26.71 -37.18
CA ILE A 537 19.88 25.70 -36.23
C ILE A 537 19.25 25.93 -34.87
N GLU A 538 18.88 24.85 -34.19
CA GLU A 538 18.14 24.89 -32.94
C GLU A 538 18.65 23.79 -31.98
N VAL A 539 19.10 24.18 -30.79
CA VAL A 539 19.52 23.27 -29.72
C VAL A 539 18.32 23.03 -28.82
N THR A 540 18.04 21.76 -28.53
CA THR A 540 16.91 21.33 -27.72
C THR A 540 17.33 20.45 -26.56
N SER A 541 16.59 20.55 -25.44
CA SER A 541 16.80 19.68 -24.28
C SER A 541 16.45 18.22 -24.58
N ASN A 542 16.78 17.29 -23.66
CA ASN A 542 16.27 15.90 -23.68
C ASN A 542 14.75 15.83 -23.87
N LYS A 543 14.07 16.85 -23.36
CA LYS A 543 12.63 17.04 -23.39
C LYS A 543 12.12 17.72 -24.68
N GLY A 544 13.01 18.18 -25.55
CA GLY A 544 12.67 18.77 -26.85
C GLY A 544 12.30 20.24 -26.84
N LEU A 545 12.47 20.96 -25.71
CA LEU A 545 12.25 22.41 -25.71
C LEU A 545 13.37 23.08 -26.48
N SER A 546 13.01 24.06 -27.31
CA SER A 546 13.95 25.02 -27.89
C SER A 546 14.69 25.75 -26.77
N LEU A 547 15.99 25.50 -26.62
CA LEU A 547 16.84 26.19 -25.64
C LEU A 547 17.57 27.36 -26.29
N ARG A 548 18.04 27.17 -27.52
CA ARG A 548 18.83 28.14 -28.30
C ARG A 548 18.55 27.99 -29.79
N LYS A 549 18.61 29.09 -30.54
CA LYS A 549 18.33 29.14 -31.98
C LYS A 549 19.25 30.15 -32.67
N SER A 550 19.70 29.84 -33.90
CA SER A 550 20.37 30.76 -34.81
C SER A 550 19.79 30.62 -36.22
N GLU A 551 19.65 31.73 -36.95
CA GLU A 551 19.14 31.79 -38.32
C GLU A 551 20.06 32.63 -39.22
N GLN A 552 20.14 32.28 -40.50
CA GLN A 552 20.91 33.00 -41.53
C GLN A 552 20.18 32.95 -42.87
N ASP A 553 19.80 34.12 -43.39
CA ASP A 553 19.25 34.30 -44.74
C ASP A 553 20.36 34.36 -45.80
N PHE A 554 20.08 33.81 -46.99
CA PHE A 554 20.98 33.79 -48.14
C PHE A 554 20.20 33.63 -49.46
N THR A 555 20.86 33.90 -50.59
CA THR A 555 20.32 33.60 -51.92
C THR A 555 21.27 32.69 -52.69
N ILE A 556 20.73 31.84 -53.57
CA ILE A 556 21.50 30.83 -54.30
C ILE A 556 21.02 30.72 -55.75
N ARG A 557 21.94 30.94 -56.70
CA ARG A 557 21.67 30.89 -58.14
C ARG A 557 21.59 29.44 -58.66
N PRO A 558 20.98 29.20 -59.82
CA PRO A 558 21.03 27.91 -60.53
C PRO A 558 22.44 27.32 -60.58
N ASP A 559 22.53 26.02 -60.29
CA ASP A 559 23.75 25.21 -60.17
C ASP A 559 24.84 25.71 -59.19
N GLN A 560 24.59 26.79 -58.45
CA GLN A 560 25.51 27.28 -57.43
C GLN A 560 25.51 26.37 -56.21
N VAL A 561 26.71 26.09 -55.69
CA VAL A 561 26.90 25.52 -54.35
C VAL A 561 27.09 26.66 -53.35
N HIS A 562 26.28 26.69 -52.30
CA HIS A 562 26.40 27.60 -51.16
C HIS A 562 26.84 26.82 -49.92
N SER A 563 27.80 27.35 -49.15
CA SER A 563 28.28 26.74 -47.91
C SER A 563 27.80 27.55 -46.71
N LEU A 564 27.16 26.88 -45.76
CA LEU A 564 26.68 27.46 -44.51
C LEU A 564 27.60 27.11 -43.34
N ASN A 565 27.74 28.04 -42.41
CA ASN A 565 28.46 27.89 -41.15
C ASN A 565 27.59 28.48 -40.03
N LEU A 566 26.72 27.65 -39.43
CA LEU A 566 25.80 28.10 -38.38
C LEU A 566 26.38 27.82 -36.98
N PRO A 567 26.65 28.85 -36.16
CA PRO A 567 27.15 28.64 -34.81
C PRO A 567 26.04 28.17 -33.87
N TYR A 568 26.38 27.25 -32.96
CA TYR A 568 25.50 26.80 -31.89
C TYR A 568 26.31 26.53 -30.61
N THR A 569 25.67 26.65 -29.44
CA THR A 569 26.32 26.42 -28.14
C THR A 569 25.62 25.34 -27.34
N LEU A 570 26.43 24.42 -26.82
CA LEU A 570 26.03 23.38 -25.87
C LEU A 570 26.52 23.80 -24.48
N LEU A 571 25.61 24.06 -23.55
CA LEU A 571 25.91 24.69 -22.24
C LEU A 571 25.89 23.70 -21.08
N SER A 572 25.11 22.64 -21.16
CA SER A 572 24.95 21.66 -20.08
C SER A 572 24.52 20.30 -20.61
N ASP A 573 24.66 19.30 -19.75
CA ASP A 573 24.17 17.93 -19.90
C ASP A 573 22.63 17.80 -20.04
N GLU A 574 21.88 18.91 -19.99
CA GLU A 574 20.47 18.94 -20.39
C GLU A 574 20.26 19.06 -21.91
N ASP A 575 21.26 19.54 -22.66
CA ASP A 575 21.22 19.64 -24.13
C ASP A 575 21.33 18.26 -24.77
N ALA A 576 20.45 17.95 -25.73
CA ALA A 576 20.32 16.58 -26.23
C ALA A 576 20.21 16.43 -27.76
N ASN A 577 19.57 17.38 -28.45
CA ASN A 577 19.42 17.32 -29.90
C ASN A 577 19.70 18.67 -30.55
N VAL A 578 20.38 18.64 -31.69
CA VAL A 578 20.58 19.77 -32.59
C VAL A 578 19.71 19.54 -33.82
N ILE A 579 18.84 20.49 -34.15
CA ILE A 579 17.94 20.46 -35.31
C ILE A 579 18.44 21.50 -36.32
N PHE A 580 18.64 21.10 -37.56
CA PHE A 580 19.00 21.99 -38.67
C PHE A 580 17.89 21.98 -39.72
N SER A 581 17.48 23.14 -40.22
CA SER A 581 16.46 23.28 -41.27
C SER A 581 16.81 24.37 -42.27
N ILE A 582 16.27 24.26 -43.49
CA ILE A 582 16.38 25.27 -44.54
C ILE A 582 14.96 25.54 -45.04
N VAL A 583 14.58 26.82 -45.12
CA VAL A 583 13.28 27.27 -45.62
C VAL A 583 13.43 28.33 -46.71
N GLN A 584 12.51 28.41 -47.66
CA GLN A 584 12.41 29.50 -48.63
C GLN A 584 11.87 30.78 -47.97
N THR A 585 12.47 31.96 -48.19
CA THR A 585 12.07 33.19 -47.48
C THR A 585 10.91 33.94 -48.13
N ASP A 586 10.79 33.85 -49.47
CA ASP A 586 9.69 34.45 -50.25
C ASP A 586 8.32 33.87 -49.88
N ASN A 587 8.30 32.57 -49.54
CA ASN A 587 7.07 31.79 -49.51
C ASN A 587 6.96 30.84 -48.30
N LYS A 588 8.04 30.65 -47.51
CA LYS A 588 8.16 29.79 -46.31
C LYS A 588 8.18 28.28 -46.55
N ASN A 589 8.61 27.81 -47.73
CA ASN A 589 8.73 26.36 -48.01
C ASN A 589 9.83 25.69 -47.21
N VAL A 590 9.57 24.58 -46.53
CA VAL A 590 10.66 23.75 -45.97
C VAL A 590 11.36 23.04 -47.12
N VAL A 591 12.63 23.38 -47.33
CA VAL A 591 13.52 22.77 -48.34
C VAL A 591 14.29 21.58 -47.74
N PHE A 592 14.58 21.63 -46.44
CA PHE A 592 15.31 20.58 -45.73
C PHE A 592 15.04 20.63 -44.22
N ILE A 593 15.07 19.48 -43.56
CA ILE A 593 15.23 19.38 -42.11
C ILE A 593 16.02 18.13 -41.74
N GLY A 594 16.87 18.22 -40.71
CA GLY A 594 17.64 17.12 -40.17
C GLY A 594 17.85 17.26 -38.66
N LYS A 595 17.82 16.14 -37.95
CA LYS A 595 17.98 16.05 -36.49
C LYS A 595 19.24 15.26 -36.14
N TYR A 596 20.05 15.80 -35.24
CA TYR A 596 21.30 15.20 -34.77
C TYR A 596 21.24 15.01 -33.26
N GLN A 597 21.41 13.78 -32.79
CA GLN A 597 21.56 13.46 -31.36
C GLN A 597 23.03 13.53 -30.93
N ILE A 598 23.26 14.04 -29.73
CA ILE A 598 24.56 14.01 -29.07
C ILE A 598 24.77 12.60 -28.53
N LYS A 599 25.62 11.81 -29.19
CA LYS A 599 25.73 10.35 -28.96
C LYS A 599 26.40 9.95 -27.64
N ASP A 600 27.13 10.87 -27.01
CA ASP A 600 28.07 10.55 -25.93
C ASP A 600 27.66 11.13 -24.56
N ILE A 601 26.39 11.53 -24.38
CA ILE A 601 25.80 11.91 -23.08
C ILE A 601 25.02 10.71 -22.52
N PRO A 602 25.52 10.03 -21.47
CA PRO A 602 24.74 9.02 -20.76
C PRO A 602 23.53 9.65 -20.07
N PHE A 603 22.47 8.88 -19.91
CA PHE A 603 21.32 9.29 -19.12
C PHE A 603 21.63 9.09 -17.63
N PHE A 604 21.86 10.17 -16.90
CA PHE A 604 21.99 10.18 -15.44
C PHE A 604 20.65 10.52 -14.79
N ARG A 605 20.41 10.01 -13.57
CA ARG A 605 19.20 10.34 -12.80
C ARG A 605 19.06 11.84 -12.50
N PHE A 606 20.19 12.50 -12.30
CA PHE A 606 20.27 13.94 -12.09
C PHE A 606 21.32 14.57 -13.02
N SER A 607 20.94 15.63 -13.72
CA SER A 607 21.90 16.51 -14.39
C SER A 607 22.70 17.32 -13.38
N SER A 608 23.83 17.87 -13.81
CA SER A 608 24.67 18.80 -13.04
C SER A 608 23.86 19.97 -12.45
N SER A 609 22.91 20.52 -13.22
CA SER A 609 21.98 21.59 -12.84
C SER A 609 20.91 21.17 -11.82
N GLN A 610 20.53 19.88 -11.80
CA GLN A 610 19.61 19.31 -10.82
C GLN A 610 20.34 19.01 -9.52
N LEU A 611 21.53 18.40 -9.58
CA LEU A 611 22.34 18.13 -8.39
C LEU A 611 22.67 19.40 -7.61
N LYS A 612 23.08 20.50 -8.27
CA LYS A 612 23.29 21.82 -7.62
C LYS A 612 22.11 22.26 -6.72
N LYS A 613 20.87 21.91 -7.09
CA LYS A 613 19.65 22.27 -6.35
C LYS A 613 19.36 21.29 -5.21
N LEU A 614 19.80 20.05 -5.33
CA LEU A 614 19.56 18.97 -4.35
C LEU A 614 20.67 18.84 -3.31
N ILE A 615 21.92 19.15 -3.68
CA ILE A 615 23.11 19.11 -2.82
C ILE A 615 22.87 19.76 -1.44
N PRO A 616 22.25 20.95 -1.32
CA PRO A 616 21.96 21.53 0.00
C PRO A 616 21.00 20.69 0.86
N SER A 617 20.12 19.88 0.27
CA SER A 617 19.28 18.93 1.00
C SER A 617 20.07 17.71 1.49
N TYR A 618 20.97 17.17 0.66
CA TYR A 618 21.87 16.09 1.07
C TYR A 618 22.85 16.55 2.16
N GLN A 619 23.38 17.77 2.06
CA GLN A 619 24.20 18.39 3.10
C GLN A 619 23.44 18.51 4.44
N ARG A 620 22.17 18.98 4.42
CA ARG A 620 21.31 19.02 5.62
C ARG A 620 21.02 17.63 6.21
N ILE A 621 20.81 16.61 5.38
CA ILE A 621 20.68 15.23 5.88
C ILE A 621 21.99 14.81 6.56
N ASN A 622 23.14 15.06 5.93
CA ASN A 622 24.44 14.74 6.53
C ASN A 622 24.68 15.46 7.88
N GLU A 623 24.17 16.69 8.06
CA GLU A 623 24.26 17.45 9.32
C GLU A 623 23.46 16.83 10.47
N THR A 624 22.41 16.05 10.20
CA THR A 624 21.69 15.30 11.25
C THR A 624 22.43 14.01 11.65
N LEU A 625 23.37 13.55 10.83
CA LEU A 625 24.17 12.36 11.09
C LEU A 625 25.36 12.66 12.01
N SER A 626 25.77 11.67 12.80
CA SER A 626 27.04 11.78 13.54
C SER A 626 28.22 11.92 12.57
N PRO A 627 29.08 12.95 12.69
CA PRO A 627 30.23 13.14 11.79
C PRO A 627 31.25 11.98 11.81
N ALA A 628 31.17 11.09 12.80
CA ALA A 628 31.98 9.88 12.88
C ALA A 628 31.42 8.69 12.06
N HIS A 629 30.13 8.72 11.72
CA HIS A 629 29.42 7.65 11.02
C HIS A 629 29.95 7.44 9.60
N PHE A 630 29.99 6.19 9.12
CA PHE A 630 30.54 5.90 7.78
C PHE A 630 29.73 6.58 6.67
N ILE A 631 28.38 6.48 6.72
CA ILE A 631 27.46 7.16 5.80
C ILE A 631 27.75 8.66 5.72
N SER A 632 28.00 9.32 6.86
CA SER A 632 28.30 10.77 6.89
C SER A 632 29.64 11.11 6.25
N LYS A 633 30.63 10.22 6.34
CA LYS A 633 31.95 10.40 5.70
C LYS A 633 31.87 10.18 4.20
N GLU A 634 31.18 9.12 3.78
CA GLU A 634 30.94 8.81 2.37
C GLU A 634 30.11 9.91 1.70
N MET A 635 28.99 10.32 2.32
CA MET A 635 28.12 11.39 1.79
C MET A 635 28.91 12.68 1.59
N ARG A 636 29.73 13.11 2.56
CA ARG A 636 30.62 14.28 2.39
C ARG A 636 31.61 14.11 1.25
N SER A 637 32.33 12.98 1.22
CA SER A 637 33.33 12.72 0.17
C SER A 637 32.73 12.77 -1.23
N VAL A 638 31.56 12.16 -1.42
CA VAL A 638 30.86 12.12 -2.71
C VAL A 638 30.31 13.50 -3.09
N LEU A 639 29.70 14.24 -2.14
CA LEU A 639 29.20 15.59 -2.38
C LEU A 639 30.34 16.56 -2.73
N GLU A 640 31.40 16.61 -1.92
CA GLU A 640 32.56 17.50 -2.13
C GLU A 640 33.25 17.25 -3.49
N LYS A 641 33.43 15.98 -3.87
CA LYS A 641 33.98 15.60 -5.18
C LYS A 641 33.05 16.05 -6.32
N THR A 642 31.76 15.75 -6.22
CA THR A 642 30.76 16.08 -7.24
C THR A 642 30.61 17.60 -7.43
N GLU A 643 30.51 18.37 -6.33
CA GLU A 643 30.47 19.84 -6.34
C GLU A 643 31.70 20.43 -7.03
N THR A 644 32.89 19.88 -6.76
CA THR A 644 34.15 20.31 -7.36
C THR A 644 34.17 20.06 -8.86
N GLN A 645 33.79 18.86 -9.31
CA GLN A 645 33.79 18.49 -10.74
C GLN A 645 32.76 19.30 -11.53
N ILE A 646 31.57 19.49 -10.99
CA ILE A 646 30.53 20.38 -11.54
C ILE A 646 31.07 21.81 -11.69
N SER A 647 31.67 22.36 -10.64
CA SER A 647 32.18 23.74 -10.64
C SER A 647 33.34 23.94 -11.63
N LEU A 648 34.22 22.96 -11.79
CA LEU A 648 35.30 23.00 -12.78
C LEU A 648 34.72 22.98 -14.22
N PHE A 649 33.75 22.10 -14.48
CA PHE A 649 33.09 22.00 -15.77
C PHE A 649 32.36 23.30 -16.17
N ASP A 650 31.55 23.88 -15.26
CA ASP A 650 30.84 25.15 -15.51
C ASP A 650 31.79 26.30 -15.89
N ASN A 651 32.93 26.37 -15.19
CA ASN A 651 33.96 27.40 -15.42
C ASN A 651 34.65 27.20 -16.78
N GLU A 652 34.97 25.96 -17.16
CA GLU A 652 35.56 25.67 -18.48
C GLU A 652 34.56 25.94 -19.61
N VAL A 653 33.31 25.49 -19.50
CA VAL A 653 32.22 25.82 -20.44
C VAL A 653 32.13 27.35 -20.62
N SER A 654 32.13 28.10 -19.51
CA SER A 654 32.05 29.56 -19.51
C SER A 654 33.25 30.25 -20.19
N SER A 655 34.46 29.67 -20.12
CA SER A 655 35.64 30.18 -20.84
C SER A 655 35.59 29.81 -22.31
N CYS A 656 35.32 28.54 -22.63
CA CYS A 656 35.24 28.03 -23.99
C CYS A 656 34.18 28.76 -24.83
N ILE A 657 33.04 29.16 -24.27
CA ILE A 657 32.05 30.00 -24.96
C ILE A 657 32.62 31.39 -25.31
N LYS A 658 33.31 32.05 -24.37
CA LYS A 658 33.93 33.37 -24.60
C LYS A 658 35.04 33.30 -25.65
N GLU A 659 35.81 32.22 -25.63
CA GLU A 659 36.94 31.96 -26.54
C GLU A 659 36.53 31.32 -27.88
N ARG A 660 35.25 30.96 -28.06
CA ARG A 660 34.71 30.24 -29.21
C ARG A 660 35.40 28.90 -29.49
N LYS A 661 35.58 28.11 -28.42
CA LYS A 661 36.20 26.77 -28.42
C LYS A 661 35.23 25.71 -27.90
N ASN A 662 35.59 24.45 -28.12
CA ASN A 662 34.98 23.28 -27.48
C ASN A 662 35.61 23.03 -26.10
N ILE A 663 34.89 22.34 -25.22
CA ILE A 663 35.43 21.80 -23.97
C ILE A 663 36.46 20.70 -24.24
N SER A 664 37.36 20.44 -23.30
CA SER A 664 38.22 19.26 -23.36
C SER A 664 37.45 17.96 -23.08
N THR A 665 37.79 16.88 -23.78
CA THR A 665 37.23 15.53 -23.51
C THR A 665 37.51 15.10 -22.06
N GLN A 666 38.64 15.50 -21.48
CA GLN A 666 39.03 15.15 -20.12
C GLN A 666 38.08 15.77 -19.08
N SER A 667 37.66 17.01 -19.27
CA SER A 667 36.74 17.70 -18.35
C SER A 667 35.32 17.14 -18.44
N TRP A 668 34.88 16.72 -19.63
CA TRP A 668 33.64 15.94 -19.76
C TRP A 668 33.73 14.59 -19.04
N LEU A 669 34.79 13.82 -19.24
CA LEU A 669 34.99 12.53 -18.56
C LEU A 669 35.05 12.68 -17.03
N SER A 670 35.66 13.76 -16.54
CA SER A 670 35.69 14.08 -15.10
C SER A 670 34.29 14.40 -14.55
N LEU A 671 33.49 15.24 -15.23
CA LEU A 671 32.11 15.49 -14.81
C LEU A 671 31.32 14.18 -14.79
N LYS A 672 31.40 13.39 -15.87
CA LYS A 672 30.75 12.09 -16.01
C LYS A 672 31.10 11.16 -14.83
N GLU A 673 32.37 11.01 -14.48
CA GLU A 673 32.81 10.18 -13.36
C GLU A 673 32.16 10.60 -12.04
N GLY A 674 32.05 11.91 -11.78
CA GLY A 674 31.38 12.45 -10.59
C GLY A 674 29.88 12.17 -10.54
N LEU A 675 29.19 12.34 -11.68
CA LEU A 675 27.76 12.03 -11.78
C LEU A 675 27.50 10.53 -11.63
N GLU A 676 28.34 9.67 -12.21
CA GLU A 676 28.27 8.21 -12.05
C GLU A 676 28.55 7.76 -10.60
N GLU A 677 29.53 8.37 -9.93
CA GLU A 677 29.81 8.07 -8.52
C GLU A 677 28.67 8.50 -7.60
N PHE A 678 28.11 9.71 -7.79
CA PHE A 678 26.97 10.19 -7.04
C PHE A 678 25.74 9.28 -7.21
N ASP A 679 25.38 8.94 -8.46
CA ASP A 679 24.21 8.12 -8.76
C ASP A 679 24.33 6.70 -8.16
N ASN A 680 25.51 6.07 -8.30
CA ASN A 680 25.78 4.78 -7.68
C ASN A 680 25.76 4.85 -6.14
N TRP A 681 26.30 5.92 -5.55
CA TRP A 681 26.26 6.10 -4.10
C TRP A 681 24.83 6.32 -3.59
N GLU A 682 24.03 7.15 -4.25
CA GLU A 682 22.64 7.44 -3.91
C GLU A 682 21.77 6.17 -4.02
N LYS A 683 21.85 5.45 -5.14
CA LYS A 683 21.14 4.17 -5.37
C LYS A 683 21.44 3.13 -4.29
N ASN A 684 22.65 3.14 -3.73
CA ASN A 684 23.06 2.22 -2.67
C ASN A 684 22.66 2.65 -1.25
N HIS A 685 22.38 3.94 -1.02
CA HIS A 685 22.09 4.48 0.31
C HIS A 685 20.66 5.03 0.49
N ARG A 686 19.92 5.29 -0.59
CA ARG A 686 18.55 5.85 -0.58
C ARG A 686 17.59 5.07 0.29
N ILE A 687 17.58 3.75 0.11
CA ILE A 687 16.85 2.78 0.92
C ILE A 687 17.86 1.76 1.42
N MET A 688 17.98 1.62 2.75
CA MET A 688 18.83 0.59 3.37
C MET A 688 17.97 -0.39 4.15
N TYR A 689 18.27 -1.68 4.05
CA TYR A 689 17.66 -2.73 4.86
C TYR A 689 18.78 -3.48 5.60
N TRP A 690 18.67 -3.58 6.92
CA TRP A 690 19.78 -4.00 7.77
C TRP A 690 19.31 -4.74 9.03
N GLU A 691 20.20 -5.57 9.57
CA GLU A 691 19.87 -6.51 10.64
C GLU A 691 19.85 -5.80 12.00
N ARG A 692 18.74 -5.94 12.72
CA ARG A 692 18.63 -5.61 14.15
C ARG A 692 17.63 -6.57 14.78
N GLY A 693 18.06 -7.25 15.83
CA GLY A 693 17.26 -8.29 16.47
C GLY A 693 15.97 -7.76 17.11
N PRO A 694 14.89 -8.56 17.15
CA PRO A 694 13.55 -8.12 17.59
C PRO A 694 13.56 -7.47 18.97
N TRP A 695 14.30 -8.04 19.93
CA TRP A 695 14.31 -7.64 21.34
C TRP A 695 15.12 -6.39 21.67
N LEU A 696 15.78 -5.76 20.68
CA LEU A 696 16.54 -4.54 20.89
C LEU A 696 15.59 -3.33 20.96
N LYS A 697 15.96 -2.33 21.78
CA LYS A 697 15.34 -0.99 21.73
C LYS A 697 15.69 -0.36 20.37
N VAL A 698 14.72 0.32 19.76
CA VAL A 698 14.88 1.03 18.48
C VAL A 698 14.32 2.46 18.60
N GLN A 699 14.84 3.36 17.78
CA GLN A 699 14.47 4.77 17.65
C GLN A 699 14.50 5.18 16.18
N PRO A 700 13.75 6.22 15.74
CA PRO A 700 13.70 6.61 14.32
C PRO A 700 15.06 7.02 13.75
N ALA A 701 15.94 7.62 14.57
CA ALA A 701 17.29 8.02 14.18
C ALA A 701 18.34 6.88 14.23
N ASP A 702 17.95 5.63 14.48
CA ASP A 702 18.86 4.49 14.41
C ASP A 702 19.37 4.26 12.98
N LEU A 703 20.64 3.94 12.84
CA LEU A 703 21.30 3.66 11.55
C LEU A 703 22.16 2.39 11.63
N PRO A 704 22.41 1.72 10.49
CA PRO A 704 23.30 0.56 10.47
C PRO A 704 24.71 0.97 10.87
N THR A 705 25.41 0.14 11.63
CA THR A 705 26.79 0.42 12.09
C THR A 705 27.87 0.07 11.05
N LYS A 706 27.47 -0.57 9.94
CA LYS A 706 28.32 -1.03 8.84
C LYS A 706 27.54 -0.99 7.51
N VAL A 707 28.24 -0.91 6.38
CA VAL A 707 27.66 -0.87 5.01
C VAL A 707 26.84 -2.13 4.68
N THR A 708 27.06 -3.24 5.40
CA THR A 708 26.45 -4.54 5.08
C THR A 708 24.93 -4.53 5.30
N ARG A 709 24.18 -4.53 4.20
CA ARG A 709 22.74 -4.81 4.17
C ARG A 709 22.44 -6.23 4.69
N THR A 710 21.23 -6.48 5.18
CA THR A 710 20.80 -7.85 5.52
C THR A 710 20.85 -8.72 4.27
N THR A 711 21.59 -9.82 4.31
CA THR A 711 21.70 -10.77 3.19
C THR A 711 20.66 -11.89 3.25
N GLU A 712 20.10 -12.16 4.43
CA GLU A 712 19.11 -13.20 4.69
C GLU A 712 18.46 -12.98 6.07
N ILE A 713 17.25 -13.48 6.25
CA ILE A 713 16.59 -13.64 7.56
C ILE A 713 16.52 -15.13 7.87
N ARG A 714 16.82 -15.51 9.11
CA ARG A 714 16.80 -16.91 9.57
C ARG A 714 15.92 -17.06 10.79
N ALA A 715 15.06 -18.08 10.79
CA ALA A 715 14.26 -18.51 11.94
C ALA A 715 14.44 -20.02 12.16
N GLN A 716 14.47 -20.46 13.41
CA GLN A 716 14.56 -21.87 13.78
C GLN A 716 13.59 -22.16 14.93
N LEU A 717 12.59 -22.99 14.69
CA LEU A 717 11.49 -23.26 15.62
C LEU A 717 11.02 -24.71 15.53
N ALA A 718 10.31 -25.21 16.52
CA ALA A 718 9.73 -26.55 16.56
C ALA A 718 8.31 -26.56 15.98
N LYS A 719 7.73 -27.74 15.79
CA LYS A 719 6.32 -27.86 15.41
C LYS A 719 5.45 -27.32 16.55
N GLY A 720 4.39 -26.58 16.21
CA GLY A 720 3.51 -25.97 17.22
C GLY A 720 3.98 -24.63 17.79
N GLU A 721 5.09 -24.07 17.33
CA GLU A 721 5.75 -22.86 17.88
C GLU A 721 5.49 -21.61 17.03
N LEU A 722 5.64 -20.42 17.63
CA LEU A 722 5.74 -19.12 16.95
C LEU A 722 7.16 -18.57 17.13
N GLU A 723 7.76 -17.99 16.08
CA GLU A 723 9.12 -17.40 16.16
C GLU A 723 9.14 -15.96 15.65
N SER A 724 9.82 -15.08 16.41
CA SER A 724 9.96 -13.66 16.06
C SER A 724 11.29 -13.39 15.35
N ALA A 725 11.22 -12.74 14.19
CA ALA A 725 12.36 -12.14 13.51
C ALA A 725 12.10 -10.65 13.25
N SER A 726 13.14 -9.89 12.93
CA SER A 726 12.97 -8.50 12.47
C SER A 726 14.13 -8.02 11.63
N PHE A 727 13.88 -6.99 10.84
CA PHE A 727 14.91 -6.18 10.20
C PHE A 727 14.55 -4.70 10.31
N MET A 728 15.54 -3.84 10.11
CA MET A 728 15.34 -2.40 10.00
C MET A 728 15.28 -2.02 8.53
N ILE A 729 14.44 -1.04 8.19
CA ILE A 729 14.51 -0.33 6.93
C ILE A 729 14.66 1.18 7.18
N THR A 730 15.60 1.81 6.49
CA THR A 730 15.92 3.24 6.57
C THR A 730 15.57 3.91 5.26
N ASN A 731 14.75 4.96 5.32
CA ASN A 731 14.59 5.92 4.23
C ASN A 731 15.59 7.07 4.46
N LEU A 732 16.82 6.93 3.95
CA LEU A 732 17.85 7.94 4.19
C LEU A 732 17.69 9.15 3.26
N LEU A 733 17.33 8.92 1.98
CA LEU A 733 17.43 9.94 0.92
C LEU A 733 16.13 10.21 0.14
N CYS A 734 15.01 9.52 0.40
CA CYS A 734 13.71 9.89 -0.21
C CYS A 734 13.10 11.06 0.57
N LEU A 735 13.35 12.28 0.08
CA LEU A 735 12.98 13.56 0.71
C LEU A 735 11.47 13.71 1.02
N GLU A 736 10.61 13.03 0.27
CA GLU A 736 9.14 13.13 0.37
C GLU A 736 8.53 12.01 1.23
N GLY A 737 9.37 11.24 1.95
CA GLY A 737 8.95 10.01 2.63
C GLY A 737 8.89 8.82 1.68
N LEU A 738 8.76 7.61 2.23
CA LEU A 738 8.84 6.36 1.48
C LEU A 738 7.70 5.43 1.88
N ASN A 739 6.84 5.09 0.93
CA ASN A 739 5.86 4.01 1.07
C ASN A 739 6.46 2.73 0.51
N ILE A 740 6.49 1.66 1.31
CA ILE A 740 6.88 0.32 0.87
C ILE A 740 5.73 -0.67 1.07
N ARG A 741 5.57 -1.63 0.16
CA ARG A 741 4.84 -2.88 0.40
C ARG A 741 5.84 -4.00 0.72
N ILE A 742 5.56 -4.83 1.73
CA ILE A 742 6.37 -6.00 2.11
C ILE A 742 5.56 -7.28 1.88
N MET A 743 6.09 -8.23 1.12
CA MET A 743 5.35 -9.41 0.66
C MET A 743 6.16 -10.68 0.95
N PRO A 744 5.77 -11.52 1.93
CA PRO A 744 6.36 -12.83 2.10
C PRO A 744 5.96 -13.74 0.92
N GLY A 745 6.92 -14.49 0.38
CA GLY A 745 6.65 -15.57 -0.58
C GLY A 745 6.54 -16.93 0.11
N ASP A 746 5.94 -17.90 -0.58
CA ASP A 746 5.96 -19.30 -0.15
C ASP A 746 7.39 -19.82 -0.01
N LEU A 747 7.66 -20.53 1.08
CA LEU A 747 8.95 -21.16 1.32
C LEU A 747 8.89 -22.64 0.90
N LYS A 748 9.98 -23.16 0.34
CA LYS A 748 10.06 -24.55 -0.15
C LYS A 748 11.27 -25.27 0.41
N ASP A 749 11.08 -26.52 0.78
CA ASP A 749 12.17 -27.44 1.11
C ASP A 749 12.79 -28.07 -0.15
N SER A 750 13.83 -28.88 0.03
CA SER A 750 14.53 -29.58 -1.07
C SER A 750 13.69 -30.65 -1.78
N SER A 751 12.54 -31.05 -1.23
CA SER A 751 11.59 -31.97 -1.86
C SER A 751 10.47 -31.23 -2.63
N GLY A 752 10.38 -29.91 -2.49
CA GLY A 752 9.31 -29.08 -3.05
C GLY A 752 8.10 -28.91 -2.12
N LYS A 753 8.19 -29.36 -0.86
CA LYS A 753 7.15 -29.18 0.16
C LYS A 753 7.00 -27.69 0.49
N VAL A 754 5.76 -27.20 0.51
CA VAL A 754 5.46 -25.78 0.72
C VAL A 754 5.18 -25.49 2.19
N PHE A 755 5.83 -24.46 2.71
CA PHE A 755 5.43 -23.74 3.90
C PHE A 755 4.80 -22.41 3.43
N SER A 756 3.48 -22.28 3.62
CA SER A 756 2.70 -21.17 3.04
C SER A 756 3.16 -19.80 3.56
N LYS A 757 3.14 -18.80 2.67
CA LYS A 757 3.31 -17.37 2.99
C LYS A 757 2.40 -16.89 4.13
N ASP A 758 1.19 -17.43 4.25
CA ASP A 758 0.17 -17.03 5.26
C ASP A 758 0.63 -17.33 6.70
N ARG A 759 1.66 -18.16 6.85
CA ARG A 759 2.32 -18.46 8.13
C ARG A 759 3.37 -17.42 8.52
N ILE A 760 3.49 -16.32 7.78
CA ILE A 760 4.52 -15.29 7.94
C ILE A 760 3.81 -13.93 8.08
N ARG A 761 3.54 -13.53 9.32
CA ARG A 761 2.86 -12.26 9.63
C ARG A 761 3.88 -11.12 9.67
N ILE A 762 3.65 -10.05 8.90
CA ILE A 762 4.48 -8.83 8.91
C ILE A 762 3.77 -7.75 9.75
N ARG A 763 4.52 -7.05 10.62
CA ARG A 763 3.99 -5.96 11.46
C ARG A 763 4.99 -4.81 11.56
N GLU A 764 4.51 -3.58 11.71
CA GLU A 764 5.33 -2.44 12.12
C GLU A 764 5.56 -2.46 13.64
N VAL A 765 6.78 -2.17 14.08
CA VAL A 765 7.02 -1.81 15.49
C VAL A 765 6.80 -0.31 15.66
N VAL A 766 5.67 0.05 16.27
CA VAL A 766 5.28 1.46 16.49
C VAL A 766 5.96 2.01 17.76
N LEU A 767 6.31 3.30 17.76
CA LEU A 767 6.76 4.01 18.96
C LEU A 767 5.58 4.69 19.65
N VAL A 768 5.45 4.45 20.96
CA VAL A 768 4.47 5.12 21.82
C VAL A 768 5.17 5.84 22.97
N SER A 769 4.55 6.91 23.45
CA SER A 769 5.00 7.56 24.68
C SER A 769 4.58 6.74 25.90
N THR A 770 5.25 6.96 27.03
CA THR A 770 4.95 6.33 28.31
C THR A 770 4.65 7.39 29.38
N MET A 771 4.13 6.97 30.53
CA MET A 771 3.96 7.85 31.70
C MET A 771 5.25 8.59 32.13
N SER A 772 6.44 8.03 31.87
CA SER A 772 7.74 8.69 32.14
C SER A 772 8.18 9.65 31.03
N LYS A 773 7.38 9.82 29.96
CA LYS A 773 7.68 10.54 28.71
C LYS A 773 8.81 9.93 27.89
N GLU A 774 9.16 8.67 28.14
CA GLU A 774 10.05 7.89 27.27
C GLU A 774 9.28 7.38 26.05
N LEU A 775 9.91 7.46 24.87
CA LEU A 775 9.43 6.82 23.65
C LEU A 775 9.90 5.36 23.60
N VAL A 776 8.95 4.43 23.60
CA VAL A 776 9.22 2.99 23.57
C VAL A 776 8.61 2.39 22.31
N ALA A 777 9.46 1.74 21.51
CA ALA A 777 9.04 0.90 20.40
C ALA A 777 8.46 -0.41 20.95
N ASN A 778 7.13 -0.58 20.96
CA ASN A 778 6.48 -1.72 21.63
C ASN A 778 5.24 -2.31 20.91
N PRO A 779 4.19 -1.56 20.53
CA PRO A 779 3.07 -2.13 19.77
C PRO A 779 3.53 -2.76 18.45
N LEU A 780 2.92 -3.88 18.08
CA LEU A 780 3.18 -4.62 16.85
C LEU A 780 1.95 -4.53 15.93
N VAL A 781 1.92 -3.52 15.08
CA VAL A 781 0.76 -3.19 14.25
C VAL A 781 0.86 -3.91 12.91
N GLY A 782 -0.09 -4.81 12.63
CA GLY A 782 -0.29 -5.33 11.28
C GLY A 782 -0.90 -4.25 10.38
N ASN A 783 -0.54 -4.25 9.11
CA ASN A 783 -1.34 -3.63 8.06
C ASN A 783 -1.65 -4.72 7.05
N GLU A 784 -2.92 -4.91 6.75
CA GLU A 784 -3.43 -5.82 5.72
C GLU A 784 -2.62 -5.78 4.43
N ALA A 785 -2.37 -4.57 3.93
CA ALA A 785 -1.70 -4.34 2.67
C ALA A 785 -0.17 -4.50 2.76
N ASN A 786 0.35 -4.78 3.97
CA ASN A 786 1.75 -4.66 4.39
C ASN A 786 2.42 -3.39 3.84
N ILE A 787 1.65 -2.29 3.79
CA ILE A 787 2.16 -0.97 3.38
C ILE A 787 2.65 -0.24 4.62
N PHE A 788 3.91 0.19 4.59
CA PHE A 788 4.53 0.92 5.69
C PHE A 788 5.11 2.23 5.17
N PHE A 789 4.76 3.33 5.84
CA PHE A 789 5.32 4.66 5.58
C PHE A 789 6.56 4.89 6.44
N ILE A 790 7.67 5.30 5.82
CA ILE A 790 8.96 5.58 6.48
C ILE A 790 9.32 7.05 6.20
N PRO A 791 9.32 7.94 7.20
CA PRO A 791 9.67 9.34 7.02
C PRO A 791 11.09 9.55 6.49
N ALA A 792 11.34 10.70 5.88
CA ALA A 792 12.66 11.05 5.35
C ALA A 792 13.70 11.20 6.48
N GLY A 793 14.82 10.50 6.34
CA GLY A 793 15.90 10.45 7.35
C GLY A 793 15.67 9.44 8.48
N GLU A 794 14.56 8.69 8.48
CA GLU A 794 14.20 7.79 9.57
C GLU A 794 14.33 6.29 9.23
N SER A 795 14.42 5.48 10.28
CA SER A 795 14.40 4.02 10.27
C SER A 795 13.19 3.46 11.00
N LYS A 796 12.58 2.42 10.43
CA LYS A 796 11.54 1.61 11.09
C LYS A 796 11.99 0.16 11.26
N GLN A 797 11.58 -0.45 12.37
CA GLN A 797 11.74 -1.89 12.60
C GLN A 797 10.51 -2.61 12.04
N ILE A 798 10.75 -3.53 11.10
CA ILE A 798 9.74 -4.45 10.58
C ILE A 798 9.84 -5.75 11.38
N TRP A 799 8.73 -6.13 12.00
CA TRP A 799 8.56 -7.37 12.74
C TRP A 799 8.01 -8.47 11.85
N ILE A 800 8.49 -9.69 12.05
CA ILE A 800 8.08 -10.89 11.32
C ILE A 800 7.76 -11.96 12.36
N THR A 801 6.58 -12.57 12.28
CA THR A 801 6.21 -13.74 13.10
C THR A 801 6.01 -14.95 12.20
N ILE A 802 6.80 -16.00 12.40
CA ILE A 802 6.72 -17.27 11.67
C ILE A 802 5.89 -18.27 12.49
N ASP A 803 4.91 -18.93 11.87
CA ASP A 803 3.96 -19.83 12.53
C ASP A 803 4.12 -21.31 12.11
N ALA A 804 4.67 -22.13 13.00
CA ALA A 804 4.83 -23.56 12.80
C ALA A 804 3.69 -24.43 13.39
N ARG A 805 2.55 -23.84 13.79
CA ARG A 805 1.38 -24.58 14.30
C ARG A 805 0.71 -25.38 13.18
N GLY A 806 0.74 -26.71 13.30
CA GLY A 806 0.33 -27.62 12.23
C GLY A 806 1.21 -27.55 10.98
N ALA A 807 2.41 -26.97 11.07
CA ALA A 807 3.43 -27.06 10.04
C ALA A 807 4.30 -28.29 10.27
N GLU A 808 4.95 -28.74 9.20
CA GLU A 808 5.75 -29.95 9.18
C GLU A 808 7.25 -29.66 9.32
N ALA A 809 8.00 -30.57 9.93
CA ALA A 809 9.46 -30.47 10.03
C ALA A 809 10.13 -30.40 8.65
N GLY A 810 11.18 -29.58 8.54
CA GLY A 810 11.89 -29.33 7.28
C GLY A 810 12.80 -28.11 7.34
N ASP A 811 13.67 -27.98 6.33
CA ASP A 811 14.48 -26.78 6.08
C ASP A 811 13.92 -26.08 4.84
N TYR A 812 13.18 -24.98 5.05
CA TYR A 812 12.44 -24.26 4.01
C TYR A 812 13.14 -22.95 3.62
N SER A 813 13.13 -22.64 2.32
CA SER A 813 13.79 -21.47 1.75
C SER A 813 12.87 -20.69 0.81
N GLY A 814 12.97 -19.38 0.83
CA GLY A 814 12.22 -18.47 -0.04
C GLY A 814 12.70 -17.03 0.14
N GLU A 815 11.82 -16.06 -0.08
CA GLU A 815 12.16 -14.63 -0.02
C GLU A 815 10.99 -13.77 0.50
N ILE A 816 11.34 -12.66 1.15
CA ILE A 816 10.45 -11.51 1.38
C ILE A 816 10.78 -10.47 0.31
N THR A 817 9.77 -9.99 -0.40
CA THR A 817 9.89 -8.93 -1.39
C THR A 817 9.49 -7.57 -0.81
N ILE A 818 10.32 -6.55 -0.98
CA ILE A 818 10.00 -5.15 -0.61
C ILE A 818 9.88 -4.33 -1.90
N LYS A 819 8.69 -3.76 -2.13
CA LYS A 819 8.33 -2.92 -3.29
C LYS A 819 8.11 -1.47 -2.83
N PRO A 820 9.01 -0.53 -3.14
CA PRO A 820 8.71 0.90 -3.01
C PRO A 820 7.52 1.27 -3.90
N LEU A 821 6.54 2.00 -3.36
CA LEU A 821 5.29 2.32 -4.06
C LEU A 821 5.29 3.72 -4.67
N ASN A 822 5.93 4.69 -4.01
CA ASN A 822 6.02 6.07 -4.51
C ASN A 822 7.29 6.35 -5.33
N LEU A 823 7.98 5.30 -5.82
CA LEU A 823 9.18 5.42 -6.65
C LEU A 823 8.93 4.87 -8.06
N ILE A 824 9.34 5.61 -9.08
CA ILE A 824 9.04 5.31 -10.49
C ILE A 824 9.83 4.07 -10.94
N SER A 825 9.18 3.20 -11.73
CA SER A 825 9.82 2.05 -12.38
C SER A 825 11.02 2.50 -13.21
N GLY A 826 12.22 2.05 -12.84
CA GLY A 826 13.50 2.48 -13.44
C GLY A 826 14.35 3.39 -12.54
N GLU A 827 13.81 4.02 -11.49
CA GLU A 827 14.65 4.66 -10.46
C GLU A 827 15.28 3.62 -9.51
N ILE A 828 14.63 2.48 -9.34
CA ILE A 828 15.16 1.30 -8.65
C ILE A 828 14.81 0.08 -9.51
N ASP A 829 15.83 -0.54 -10.13
CA ASP A 829 15.70 -1.68 -11.06
C ASP A 829 15.22 -3.00 -10.41
N SER A 830 14.94 -3.00 -9.10
CA SER A 830 14.62 -4.23 -8.40
C SER A 830 13.64 -4.05 -7.24
N LEU A 831 12.60 -4.87 -7.29
CA LEU A 831 12.02 -5.48 -6.08
C LEU A 831 13.18 -5.95 -5.18
N ILE A 832 13.26 -5.41 -3.96
CA ILE A 832 14.29 -5.84 -3.01
C ILE A 832 13.87 -7.21 -2.50
N LYS A 833 14.59 -8.26 -2.94
CA LYS A 833 14.39 -9.63 -2.51
C LYS A 833 15.32 -9.95 -1.35
N LEU A 834 14.75 -10.23 -0.19
CA LEU A 834 15.46 -10.59 1.02
C LEU A 834 15.23 -12.08 1.32
N PRO A 835 16.24 -12.96 1.15
CA PRO A 835 16.10 -14.39 1.42
C PRO A 835 15.59 -14.68 2.83
N LEU A 836 14.66 -15.62 2.94
CA LEU A 836 14.13 -16.12 4.21
C LEU A 836 14.39 -17.62 4.32
N GLN A 837 15.00 -18.04 5.42
CA GLN A 837 15.29 -19.43 5.76
C GLN A 837 14.56 -19.80 7.06
N VAL A 838 13.73 -20.85 7.01
CA VAL A 838 12.94 -21.33 8.15
C VAL A 838 13.25 -22.80 8.39
N LYS A 839 13.83 -23.11 9.56
CA LYS A 839 14.04 -24.50 10.00
C LYS A 839 12.96 -24.89 10.99
N ILE A 840 12.15 -25.89 10.63
CA ILE A 840 11.19 -26.52 11.55
C ILE A 840 11.81 -27.81 12.09
N TRP A 841 12.12 -27.83 13.39
CA TRP A 841 12.69 -28.98 14.09
C TRP A 841 11.68 -30.13 14.20
N ASP A 842 12.15 -31.37 14.12
CA ASP A 842 11.31 -32.57 14.19
C ASP A 842 10.99 -33.01 15.62
N PHE A 843 10.44 -32.08 16.41
CA PHE A 843 9.70 -32.34 17.64
C PHE A 843 8.58 -31.30 17.75
N GLU A 844 7.64 -31.49 18.66
CA GLU A 844 6.46 -30.64 18.80
C GLU A 844 6.36 -30.09 20.22
N LEU A 845 6.10 -28.78 20.34
CA LEU A 845 5.83 -28.17 21.64
C LEU A 845 4.42 -28.58 22.13
N PRO A 846 4.20 -28.75 23.44
CA PRO A 846 2.86 -28.98 23.96
C PRO A 846 1.89 -27.88 23.51
N PRO A 847 0.63 -28.22 23.15
CA PRO A 847 -0.41 -27.21 22.93
C PRO A 847 -0.74 -26.52 24.26
N THR A 848 -1.22 -25.27 24.21
CA THR A 848 -1.34 -24.38 25.39
C THR A 848 -2.04 -25.01 26.58
N GLY A 849 -3.21 -25.64 26.41
CA GLY A 849 -3.92 -26.35 27.48
C GLY A 849 -3.10 -27.45 28.20
N LYS A 850 -2.05 -27.98 27.54
CA LYS A 850 -1.09 -28.97 28.06
C LYS A 850 0.28 -28.38 28.40
N ASN A 851 0.45 -27.06 28.43
CA ASN A 851 1.70 -26.43 28.83
C ASN A 851 2.17 -26.95 30.21
N PRO A 852 3.45 -27.34 30.35
CA PRO A 852 3.98 -27.92 31.58
C PRO A 852 4.05 -26.90 32.73
N LEU A 853 4.09 -25.61 32.40
CA LEU A 853 4.00 -24.48 33.32
C LEU A 853 2.56 -23.98 33.42
N ASN A 854 2.11 -23.56 34.60
CA ASN A 854 0.86 -22.81 34.72
C ASN A 854 1.13 -21.33 34.44
N VAL A 855 0.66 -20.82 33.32
CA VAL A 855 0.86 -19.44 32.85
C VAL A 855 -0.46 -18.70 32.97
N PHE A 856 -0.48 -17.62 33.75
CA PHE A 856 -1.65 -16.76 33.94
C PHE A 856 -1.33 -15.29 33.70
N ILE A 857 -2.35 -14.49 33.45
CA ILE A 857 -2.22 -13.03 33.45
C ILE A 857 -3.47 -12.40 34.01
N TRP A 858 -3.32 -11.57 35.04
CA TRP A 858 -4.47 -10.87 35.62
C TRP A 858 -5.02 -9.86 34.61
N THR A 859 -6.31 -9.91 34.31
CA THR A 859 -6.96 -8.89 33.48
C THR A 859 -7.18 -7.64 34.33
N GLY A 860 -6.33 -6.63 34.17
CA GLY A 860 -6.43 -5.39 34.94
C GLY A 860 -7.68 -4.61 34.56
N GLY A 861 -8.57 -4.40 35.52
CA GLY A 861 -9.82 -3.69 35.29
C GLY A 861 -10.75 -4.39 34.29
N ASP A 862 -11.55 -3.57 33.63
CA ASP A 862 -12.57 -3.97 32.67
C ASP A 862 -11.92 -4.25 31.31
N LEU A 863 -11.81 -5.52 30.89
CA LEU A 863 -11.49 -5.89 29.50
C LEU A 863 -12.40 -5.08 28.55
N PRO A 864 -11.90 -4.16 27.70
CA PRO A 864 -12.77 -3.41 26.80
C PRO A 864 -13.53 -4.40 25.89
N GLU A 865 -14.69 -4.02 25.34
CA GLU A 865 -15.41 -4.89 24.37
C GLU A 865 -14.87 -4.65 22.95
N PRO A 866 -13.61 -5.03 22.69
CA PRO A 866 -13.31 -6.07 21.75
C PRO A 866 -13.81 -7.43 22.28
N ASP A 867 -14.56 -8.14 21.42
CA ASP A 867 -15.09 -9.48 21.68
C ASP A 867 -14.12 -10.36 22.49
N ARG A 868 -14.64 -10.86 23.61
CA ARG A 868 -13.88 -11.64 24.59
C ARG A 868 -13.27 -12.89 23.97
N LEU A 869 -13.83 -13.41 22.87
CA LEU A 869 -13.24 -14.53 22.12
C LEU A 869 -11.91 -14.14 21.45
N THR A 870 -11.71 -12.88 21.04
CA THR A 870 -10.40 -12.39 20.56
C THR A 870 -9.37 -12.47 21.69
N VAL A 871 -9.74 -12.09 22.92
CA VAL A 871 -8.87 -12.22 24.10
C VAL A 871 -8.53 -13.69 24.38
N VAL A 872 -9.49 -14.62 24.33
CA VAL A 872 -9.17 -16.07 24.50
C VAL A 872 -8.18 -16.56 23.44
N LYS A 873 -8.33 -16.12 22.19
CA LYS A 873 -7.40 -16.46 21.10
C LYS A 873 -6.00 -15.90 21.35
N ASP A 874 -5.89 -14.63 21.72
CA ASP A 874 -4.60 -14.00 22.03
C ASP A 874 -3.89 -14.70 23.20
N LEU A 875 -4.62 -14.99 24.28
CA LEU A 875 -4.11 -15.73 25.44
C LEU A 875 -3.60 -17.13 25.03
N ASP A 876 -4.29 -17.82 24.13
CA ASP A 876 -3.88 -19.12 23.59
C ASP A 876 -2.64 -19.02 22.69
N GLU A 877 -2.56 -18.02 21.79
CA GLU A 877 -1.36 -17.74 20.98
C GLU A 877 -0.13 -17.46 21.87
N HIS A 878 -0.33 -16.74 22.98
CA HIS A 878 0.71 -16.36 23.94
C HIS A 878 0.89 -17.35 25.10
N ARG A 879 0.44 -18.60 24.92
CA ARG A 879 0.72 -19.74 25.82
C ARG A 879 0.15 -19.62 27.24
N VAL A 880 -0.85 -18.75 27.46
CA VAL A 880 -1.55 -18.60 28.74
C VAL A 880 -2.57 -19.72 28.90
N ASN A 881 -2.28 -20.67 29.80
CA ASN A 881 -3.13 -21.84 30.03
C ASN A 881 -4.01 -21.75 31.29
N VAL A 882 -3.92 -20.65 32.04
CA VAL A 882 -4.78 -20.34 33.20
C VAL A 882 -5.36 -18.95 33.03
N VAL A 883 -6.66 -18.87 32.72
CA VAL A 883 -7.37 -17.64 32.37
C VAL A 883 -8.15 -17.10 33.57
N PRO A 884 -7.84 -15.87 34.07
CA PRO A 884 -8.59 -15.31 35.18
C PRO A 884 -9.99 -14.80 34.80
N LEU A 885 -10.92 -14.94 35.74
CA LEU A 885 -12.32 -14.51 35.60
C LEU A 885 -12.63 -13.39 36.60
N SER A 886 -13.10 -12.24 36.09
CA SER A 886 -13.34 -11.00 36.85
C SER A 886 -14.79 -10.50 36.76
N LYS A 887 -15.15 -9.49 37.57
CA LYS A 887 -16.54 -9.20 37.97
C LYS A 887 -17.48 -8.74 36.86
N ASN A 888 -17.05 -7.82 35.99
CA ASN A 888 -18.00 -7.02 35.22
C ASN A 888 -18.34 -7.59 33.83
N ARG A 889 -17.55 -8.56 33.34
CA ARG A 889 -17.52 -8.91 31.90
C ARG A 889 -17.53 -10.42 31.67
N SER A 890 -18.44 -11.06 32.38
CA SER A 890 -18.78 -12.47 32.21
C SER A 890 -20.29 -12.63 32.40
N GLY A 891 -20.96 -13.29 31.46
CA GLY A 891 -22.42 -13.28 31.28
C GLY A 891 -23.21 -13.81 32.47
N TRP A 892 -22.55 -14.59 33.33
CA TRP A 892 -23.09 -15.19 34.55
C TRP A 892 -23.44 -14.17 35.64
N MET A 893 -22.94 -12.93 35.55
CA MET A 893 -23.40 -11.81 36.40
C MET A 893 -24.29 -10.79 35.67
N ARG A 894 -24.51 -10.89 34.34
CA ARG A 894 -25.40 -9.96 33.60
C ARG A 894 -26.89 -10.13 33.93
N GLY A 895 -27.30 -11.27 34.49
CA GLY A 895 -28.67 -11.51 34.96
C GLY A 895 -29.09 -10.75 36.24
N LEU A 896 -28.30 -9.76 36.67
CA LEU A 896 -28.41 -9.12 37.99
C LEU A 896 -28.67 -7.61 37.93
N GLU A 897 -28.72 -7.03 36.73
CA GLU A 897 -29.03 -5.61 36.54
C GLU A 897 -30.51 -5.44 36.18
N ASP A 898 -31.27 -4.83 37.11
CA ASP A 898 -32.59 -4.26 36.82
C ASP A 898 -32.42 -3.15 35.76
N GLN A 899 -32.83 -3.46 34.52
CA GLN A 899 -32.63 -2.58 33.37
C GLN A 899 -33.34 -1.22 33.51
N THR A 900 -34.22 -1.04 34.51
CA THR A 900 -34.97 0.21 34.72
C THR A 900 -34.18 1.31 35.43
N LYS A 901 -32.97 1.04 35.95
CA LYS A 901 -32.19 2.01 36.76
C LYS A 901 -30.73 2.16 36.34
N ARG A 902 -30.51 2.70 35.14
CA ARG A 902 -29.21 3.27 34.73
C ARG A 902 -28.91 4.58 35.49
N THR A 903 -28.40 4.46 36.71
CA THR A 903 -27.65 5.54 37.39
C THR A 903 -26.23 5.08 37.61
N GLU A 904 -25.25 5.94 37.33
CA GLU A 904 -23.81 5.62 37.31
C GLU A 904 -23.37 4.69 38.45
N PRO A 905 -22.67 3.57 38.14
CA PRO A 905 -22.13 2.67 39.15
C PRO A 905 -20.91 3.31 39.84
N THR A 906 -21.18 4.26 40.72
CA THR A 906 -20.16 4.97 41.49
C THR A 906 -19.29 4.01 42.32
N MET A 907 -18.05 4.46 42.57
CA MET A 907 -16.97 3.76 43.28
C MET A 907 -17.29 3.31 44.72
N GLN A 908 -18.53 3.44 45.19
CA GLN A 908 -19.00 3.05 46.52
C GLN A 908 -19.04 1.53 46.76
N TRP A 909 -19.12 0.69 45.73
CA TRP A 909 -19.23 -0.76 45.90
C TRP A 909 -17.90 -1.40 46.37
N TRP A 910 -16.76 -0.76 46.11
CA TRP A 910 -15.48 -1.10 46.74
C TRP A 910 -15.50 -0.86 48.26
N GLN A 911 -16.32 0.09 48.73
CA GLN A 911 -16.43 0.48 50.14
C GLN A 911 -17.59 -0.22 50.86
N LYS A 912 -18.60 -0.70 50.14
CA LYS A 912 -19.82 -1.35 50.68
C LYS A 912 -19.97 -2.81 50.23
N GLY A 913 -19.02 -3.63 50.65
CA GLY A 913 -19.27 -5.03 51.03
C GLY A 913 -19.99 -5.98 50.05
N ILE A 914 -19.28 -6.48 49.04
CA ILE A 914 -19.52 -7.85 48.48
C ILE A 914 -18.87 -8.92 49.41
N TRP A 915 -18.24 -8.48 50.51
CA TRP A 915 -17.48 -9.30 51.45
C TRP A 915 -18.33 -9.92 52.58
N ASP A 916 -19.59 -9.50 52.72
CA ASP A 916 -20.48 -9.99 53.78
C ASP A 916 -21.08 -11.35 53.39
N TRP A 917 -20.53 -12.39 54.00
CA TRP A 917 -20.90 -13.79 53.82
C TRP A 917 -22.33 -14.12 54.27
N LYS A 918 -23.03 -13.18 54.93
CA LYS A 918 -24.40 -13.36 55.43
C LYS A 918 -25.49 -12.87 54.48
N VAL A 919 -25.15 -12.17 53.41
CA VAL A 919 -26.15 -11.66 52.46
C VAL A 919 -26.67 -12.83 51.61
N LYS A 920 -27.91 -13.27 51.89
CA LYS A 920 -28.67 -14.08 50.95
C LYS A 920 -29.01 -13.21 49.74
N VAL A 921 -28.57 -13.64 48.56
CA VAL A 921 -29.01 -13.12 47.27
C VAL A 921 -29.35 -14.33 46.42
N ASP A 922 -30.57 -14.36 45.87
CA ASP A 922 -30.98 -15.38 44.92
C ASP A 922 -30.33 -15.10 43.57
N TYR A 923 -29.27 -15.85 43.27
CA TYR A 923 -28.50 -15.70 42.05
C TYR A 923 -28.80 -16.84 41.07
N ASN A 924 -29.49 -16.55 39.96
CA ASN A 924 -29.49 -17.41 38.77
C ASN A 924 -28.18 -17.16 38.00
N TYR A 925 -27.13 -17.91 38.33
CA TYR A 925 -25.84 -17.81 37.65
C TYR A 925 -25.90 -18.46 36.26
N ASN A 926 -25.87 -17.66 35.19
CA ASN A 926 -25.84 -18.19 33.82
C ASN A 926 -24.41 -18.48 33.34
N PHE A 927 -23.93 -19.69 33.58
CA PHE A 927 -22.59 -20.12 33.16
C PHE A 927 -22.46 -20.43 31.65
N ASP A 928 -23.54 -20.31 30.86
CA ASP A 928 -23.49 -20.37 29.40
C ASP A 928 -22.86 -19.07 28.83
N ASP A 929 -21.54 -18.95 28.99
CA ASP A 929 -20.74 -17.86 28.46
C ASP A 929 -19.85 -18.36 27.30
N PRO A 930 -19.91 -17.73 26.11
CA PRO A 930 -19.05 -18.04 24.98
C PRO A 930 -17.55 -18.04 25.31
N PHE A 931 -17.09 -17.15 26.19
CA PHE A 931 -15.70 -17.10 26.66
C PHE A 931 -15.29 -18.37 27.40
N ILE A 932 -16.15 -18.88 28.28
CA ILE A 932 -15.89 -20.11 29.04
C ILE A 932 -15.91 -21.32 28.10
N LYS A 933 -16.85 -21.36 27.15
CA LYS A 933 -16.93 -22.42 26.13
C LYS A 933 -15.71 -22.43 25.22
N GLU A 934 -15.23 -21.27 24.78
CA GLU A 934 -14.02 -21.14 23.95
C GLU A 934 -12.75 -21.48 24.73
N ALA A 935 -12.63 -21.03 25.98
CA ALA A 935 -11.54 -21.44 26.87
C ALA A 935 -11.51 -22.97 27.05
N LYS A 936 -12.69 -23.60 27.22
CA LYS A 936 -12.78 -25.06 27.33
C LYS A 936 -12.41 -25.78 26.04
N SER A 937 -12.82 -25.28 24.87
CA SER A 937 -12.53 -25.90 23.57
C SER A 937 -11.02 -25.97 23.29
N ARG A 938 -10.27 -24.98 23.80
CA ARG A 938 -8.79 -24.90 23.76
C ARG A 938 -8.09 -25.62 24.91
N GLY A 939 -8.83 -26.19 25.86
CA GLY A 939 -8.28 -26.87 27.04
C GLY A 939 -7.64 -25.93 28.07
N LEU A 940 -8.04 -24.66 28.10
CA LEU A 940 -7.54 -23.68 29.07
C LEU A 940 -8.22 -23.87 30.43
N LYS A 941 -7.47 -23.60 31.50
CA LYS A 941 -7.93 -23.69 32.89
C LYS A 941 -8.48 -22.34 33.34
N LEU A 942 -9.35 -22.33 34.34
CA LEU A 942 -9.99 -21.12 34.87
C LEU A 942 -9.42 -20.74 36.23
N LEU A 943 -9.22 -19.44 36.46
CA LEU A 943 -8.84 -18.87 37.76
C LEU A 943 -9.87 -17.84 38.25
N MET A 944 -10.64 -18.18 39.26
CA MET A 944 -11.63 -17.27 39.85
C MET A 944 -10.93 -16.13 40.61
N GLY A 945 -11.03 -14.90 40.10
CA GLY A 945 -10.30 -13.74 40.61
C GLY A 945 -10.78 -13.20 41.97
N PHE A 946 -10.03 -12.23 42.50
CA PHE A 946 -10.25 -11.65 43.83
C PHE A 946 -11.62 -10.98 44.01
N VAL A 947 -12.23 -10.45 42.96
CA VAL A 947 -13.57 -9.80 42.94
C VAL A 947 -14.76 -10.76 42.75
N THR A 948 -14.53 -12.07 42.68
CA THR A 948 -15.63 -13.06 42.57
C THR A 948 -16.37 -13.22 43.91
N PRO A 949 -17.70 -13.49 43.91
CA PRO A 949 -18.41 -13.93 45.11
C PRO A 949 -17.75 -15.17 45.70
N LYS A 950 -17.76 -15.34 47.03
CA LYS A 950 -17.12 -16.49 47.70
C LYS A 950 -18.04 -17.13 48.75
N THR A 951 -19.35 -17.06 48.54
CA THR A 951 -20.32 -17.75 49.41
C THR A 951 -20.27 -19.26 49.17
N PRO A 952 -20.57 -20.09 50.19
CA PRO A 952 -20.70 -21.54 50.03
C PRO A 952 -21.59 -21.96 48.84
N GLN A 953 -22.71 -21.26 48.66
CA GLN A 953 -23.69 -21.51 47.62
C GLN A 953 -23.13 -21.20 46.22
N PHE A 954 -22.39 -20.08 46.07
CA PHE A 954 -21.74 -19.75 44.81
C PHE A 954 -20.69 -20.79 44.41
N ILE A 955 -19.83 -21.19 45.35
CA ILE A 955 -18.77 -22.18 45.08
C ILE A 955 -19.37 -23.53 44.65
N SER A 956 -20.40 -24.00 45.36
CA SER A 956 -21.08 -25.25 45.01
C SER A 956 -21.76 -25.17 43.63
N GLY A 957 -22.48 -24.08 43.34
CA GLY A 957 -23.11 -23.86 42.04
C GLY A 957 -22.11 -23.72 40.89
N LEU A 958 -20.99 -23.00 41.12
CA LEU A 958 -19.89 -22.83 40.17
C LEU A 958 -19.30 -24.19 39.76
N VAL A 959 -18.96 -25.05 40.73
CA VAL A 959 -18.38 -26.37 40.47
C VAL A 959 -19.36 -27.25 39.70
N GLN A 960 -20.65 -27.25 40.08
CA GLN A 960 -21.66 -28.02 39.37
C GLN A 960 -21.79 -27.57 37.91
N ASN A 961 -21.97 -26.27 37.66
CA ASN A 961 -22.18 -25.75 36.31
C ASN A 961 -20.94 -25.91 35.42
N LEU A 962 -19.74 -25.68 35.96
CA LEU A 962 -18.50 -25.91 35.20
C LEU A 962 -18.32 -27.39 34.87
N LYS A 963 -18.72 -28.31 35.76
CA LYS A 963 -18.74 -29.76 35.48
C LYS A 963 -19.76 -30.13 34.39
N GLU A 964 -20.93 -29.50 34.36
CA GLU A 964 -21.91 -29.65 33.29
C GLU A 964 -21.37 -29.12 31.94
N LEU A 965 -20.53 -28.09 31.96
CA LEU A 965 -19.74 -27.59 30.81
C LEU A 965 -18.47 -28.42 30.52
N GLY A 966 -18.27 -29.54 31.20
CA GLY A 966 -17.17 -30.49 30.94
C GLY A 966 -15.83 -30.15 31.58
N PHE A 967 -15.76 -29.15 32.48
CA PHE A 967 -14.55 -28.91 33.28
C PHE A 967 -14.38 -29.96 34.40
N SER A 968 -13.14 -30.31 34.67
CA SER A 968 -12.70 -31.07 35.83
C SER A 968 -12.23 -30.13 36.95
N HIS A 969 -12.19 -30.63 38.19
CA HIS A 969 -11.55 -29.94 39.31
C HIS A 969 -10.08 -29.59 39.04
N ASP A 970 -9.40 -30.35 38.17
CA ASP A 970 -8.02 -30.06 37.82
C ASP A 970 -7.84 -28.80 36.97
N GLU A 971 -8.89 -28.37 36.28
CA GLU A 971 -8.94 -27.19 35.40
C GLU A 971 -9.51 -25.95 36.12
N LEU A 972 -9.84 -26.03 37.40
CA LEU A 972 -10.42 -24.92 38.18
C LEU A 972 -9.52 -24.51 39.36
N TYR A 973 -9.19 -23.23 39.41
CA TYR A 973 -8.46 -22.57 40.49
C TYR A 973 -9.30 -21.43 41.07
N VAL A 974 -9.21 -21.20 42.38
CA VAL A 974 -9.97 -20.15 43.08
C VAL A 974 -9.06 -19.31 43.96
N HIS A 975 -9.04 -18.00 43.72
CA HIS A 975 -8.28 -17.06 44.55
C HIS A 975 -8.85 -17.01 45.97
N ALA A 976 -8.06 -17.37 46.98
CA ALA A 976 -8.46 -17.35 48.38
C ALA A 976 -8.35 -15.94 48.98
N GLY A 977 -9.38 -15.50 49.73
CA GLY A 977 -9.34 -14.23 50.47
C GLY A 977 -9.34 -12.95 49.62
N PRO A 978 -8.95 -11.81 50.22
CA PRO A 978 -8.69 -10.55 49.51
C PRO A 978 -7.36 -10.61 48.75
N ASP A 979 -7.17 -9.75 47.75
CA ASP A 979 -5.86 -9.60 47.10
C ASP A 979 -4.82 -9.02 48.08
N GLU A 980 -3.58 -9.48 47.94
CA GLU A 980 -2.45 -9.20 48.85
C GLU A 980 -2.85 -9.19 50.35
N PHE A 981 -3.36 -10.32 50.85
CA PHE A 981 -3.90 -10.42 52.22
C PHE A 981 -2.87 -10.11 53.31
N GLN A 982 -3.33 -9.54 54.42
CA GLN A 982 -2.52 -9.14 55.56
C GLN A 982 -2.71 -10.09 56.74
N GLU A 983 -1.84 -10.01 57.76
CA GLU A 983 -1.92 -10.83 58.99
C GLU A 983 -3.32 -10.79 59.63
N LYS A 984 -4.00 -9.63 59.61
CA LYS A 984 -5.37 -9.43 60.11
C LYS A 984 -6.44 -10.28 59.39
N ASP A 985 -6.18 -10.71 58.15
CA ASP A 985 -7.14 -11.41 57.30
C ASP A 985 -7.06 -12.94 57.47
N VAL A 986 -5.95 -13.44 58.05
CA VAL A 986 -5.67 -14.87 58.25
C VAL A 986 -6.77 -15.62 59.03
N PRO A 987 -7.34 -15.11 60.14
CA PRO A 987 -8.38 -15.83 60.87
C PRO A 987 -9.63 -16.11 60.03
N MET A 988 -10.08 -15.10 59.26
CA MET A 988 -11.20 -15.22 58.32
C MET A 988 -10.87 -16.22 57.20
N MET A 989 -9.64 -16.22 56.68
CA MET A 989 -9.25 -17.13 55.62
C MET A 989 -9.18 -18.59 56.09
N ILE A 990 -8.76 -18.84 57.34
CA ILE A 990 -8.83 -20.18 57.96
C ILE A 990 -10.29 -20.64 58.13
N GLU A 991 -11.18 -19.75 58.59
CA GLU A 991 -12.61 -20.07 58.74
C GLU A 991 -13.26 -20.43 57.39
N ARG A 992 -13.03 -19.60 56.36
CA ARG A 992 -13.53 -19.85 55.00
C ARG A 992 -12.93 -21.12 54.40
N GLY A 993 -11.64 -21.36 54.58
CA GLY A 993 -10.94 -22.56 54.12
C GLY A 993 -11.52 -23.84 54.71
N LYS A 994 -11.85 -23.86 56.02
CA LYS A 994 -12.56 -24.97 56.65
C LYS A 994 -13.91 -25.26 56.00
N ILE A 995 -14.69 -24.20 55.75
CA ILE A 995 -16.02 -24.31 55.13
C ILE A 995 -15.89 -24.85 53.69
N TYR A 996 -14.98 -24.31 52.88
CA TYR A 996 -14.83 -24.77 51.49
C TYR A 996 -14.37 -26.23 51.40
N ARG A 997 -13.43 -26.67 52.26
CA ARG A 997 -13.02 -28.09 52.31
C ARG A 997 -14.14 -29.05 52.75
N GLN A 998 -15.17 -28.55 53.45
CA GLN A 998 -16.39 -29.32 53.75
C GLN A 998 -17.38 -29.35 52.59
N LEU A 999 -17.42 -28.32 51.73
CA LEU A 999 -18.29 -28.26 50.56
C LEU A 999 -17.75 -29.12 49.40
N ASP A 1000 -16.49 -28.89 49.04
CA ASP A 1000 -15.77 -29.68 48.04
C ASP A 1000 -14.26 -29.64 48.33
N PRO A 1001 -13.66 -30.76 48.78
CA PRO A 1001 -12.24 -30.80 49.11
C PRO A 1001 -11.33 -30.71 47.86
N ASN A 1002 -11.86 -30.92 46.65
CA ASN A 1002 -11.08 -31.03 45.41
C ASN A 1002 -10.90 -29.69 44.68
N VAL A 1003 -11.61 -28.64 45.07
CA VAL A 1003 -11.43 -27.30 44.49
C VAL A 1003 -10.10 -26.72 44.95
N LYS A 1004 -9.30 -26.23 44.00
CA LYS A 1004 -7.96 -25.69 44.28
C LYS A 1004 -8.03 -24.24 44.75
N TYR A 1005 -7.67 -23.98 46.01
CA TYR A 1005 -7.62 -22.66 46.62
C TYR A 1005 -6.19 -22.16 46.79
N GLY A 1006 -5.97 -20.86 46.57
CA GLY A 1006 -4.68 -20.25 46.86
C GLY A 1006 -4.72 -18.73 46.82
N PRO A 1007 -4.01 -18.03 47.72
CA PRO A 1007 -4.04 -16.57 47.80
C PRO A 1007 -2.81 -15.91 47.15
N THR A 1008 -2.96 -14.64 46.74
CA THR A 1008 -1.82 -13.71 46.58
C THR A 1008 -1.27 -13.34 47.96
N VAL A 1009 -0.04 -13.76 48.27
CA VAL A 1009 0.63 -13.40 49.53
C VAL A 1009 1.19 -11.99 49.43
N THR A 1010 0.81 -11.06 50.32
CA THR A 1010 1.45 -9.74 50.34
C THR A 1010 2.92 -9.86 50.74
N THR A 1011 3.78 -9.14 50.02
CA THR A 1011 5.23 -9.37 50.10
C THR A 1011 6.03 -8.20 50.68
N TYR A 1012 5.34 -7.16 51.18
CA TYR A 1012 5.95 -5.92 51.66
C TYR A 1012 5.39 -5.42 53.00
N GLY A 1013 6.30 -5.04 53.90
CA GLY A 1013 5.99 -4.25 55.09
C GLY A 1013 5.45 -5.02 56.32
N PRO A 1014 5.26 -4.32 57.45
CA PRO A 1014 4.94 -4.92 58.75
C PRO A 1014 3.51 -5.46 58.89
N ARG A 1015 2.74 -5.50 57.80
CA ARG A 1015 1.37 -6.04 57.74
C ARG A 1015 1.32 -7.40 57.04
N ALA A 1016 2.43 -7.85 56.45
CA ALA A 1016 2.53 -9.14 55.79
C ALA A 1016 2.32 -10.30 56.78
N PRO A 1017 1.71 -11.41 56.35
CA PRO A 1017 1.46 -12.55 57.22
C PRO A 1017 2.78 -13.18 57.68
N GLY A 1018 2.87 -13.49 58.97
CA GLY A 1018 4.03 -14.16 59.54
C GLY A 1018 4.14 -15.61 59.08
N ALA A 1019 5.35 -16.18 59.11
CA ALA A 1019 5.60 -17.56 58.71
C ALA A 1019 4.71 -18.59 59.45
N GLU A 1020 4.41 -18.34 60.73
CA GLU A 1020 3.51 -19.18 61.52
C GLU A 1020 2.04 -19.06 61.08
N SER A 1021 1.60 -17.88 60.68
CA SER A 1021 0.25 -17.65 60.15
C SER A 1021 0.08 -18.24 58.75
N ILE A 1022 1.13 -18.23 57.91
CA ILE A 1022 1.18 -19.01 56.66
C ILE A 1022 1.06 -20.51 56.96
N LYS A 1023 1.87 -21.08 57.87
CA LYS A 1023 1.78 -22.50 58.26
C LYS A 1023 0.39 -22.91 58.74
N ARG A 1024 -0.27 -22.07 59.54
CA ARG A 1024 -1.64 -22.30 60.04
C ARG A 1024 -2.70 -22.23 58.94
N LEU A 1025 -2.43 -21.53 57.84
CA LEU A 1025 -3.30 -21.41 56.67
C LEU A 1025 -3.08 -22.54 55.65
N THR A 1026 -1.85 -23.08 55.54
CA THR A 1026 -1.44 -24.14 54.61
C THR A 1026 -2.44 -25.32 54.50
N PRO A 1027 -3.01 -25.90 55.58
CA PRO A 1027 -3.91 -27.05 55.47
C PRO A 1027 -5.22 -26.81 54.73
N TYR A 1028 -5.52 -25.55 54.36
CA TYR A 1028 -6.74 -25.16 53.66
C TYR A 1028 -6.46 -24.58 52.26
N MET A 1029 -5.22 -24.65 51.79
CA MET A 1029 -4.76 -24.15 50.48
C MET A 1029 -4.13 -25.29 49.66
N ASP A 1030 -4.02 -25.08 48.35
CA ASP A 1030 -3.46 -26.02 47.37
C ASP A 1030 -2.29 -25.40 46.60
N PHE A 1031 -2.21 -24.05 46.56
CA PHE A 1031 -1.12 -23.30 45.97
C PHE A 1031 -0.91 -21.94 46.65
N TRP A 1032 0.27 -21.36 46.44
CA TRP A 1032 0.62 -19.98 46.80
C TRP A 1032 0.90 -19.15 45.56
N MET A 1033 0.43 -17.90 45.51
CA MET A 1033 0.91 -16.90 44.55
C MET A 1033 1.78 -15.89 45.28
N VAL A 1034 3.07 -15.81 44.93
CA VAL A 1034 4.07 -14.96 45.62
C VAL A 1034 4.73 -14.02 44.62
N HIS A 1035 5.05 -12.79 45.02
CA HIS A 1035 5.76 -11.87 44.12
C HIS A 1035 7.16 -12.39 43.80
N MET A 1036 7.54 -12.43 42.51
CA MET A 1036 8.84 -12.94 42.02
C MET A 1036 10.03 -12.33 42.78
N GLY A 1037 9.95 -11.06 43.15
CA GLY A 1037 10.97 -10.34 43.92
C GLY A 1037 11.26 -10.89 45.32
N GLN A 1038 10.48 -11.86 45.83
CA GLN A 1038 10.79 -12.58 47.07
C GLN A 1038 11.75 -13.75 46.88
N PHE A 1039 11.85 -14.29 45.66
CA PHE A 1039 12.71 -15.43 45.32
C PHE A 1039 13.85 -15.04 44.37
N TYR A 1040 13.75 -13.92 43.65
CA TYR A 1040 14.78 -13.48 42.71
C TYR A 1040 15.10 -11.98 42.87
N PRO A 1041 16.38 -11.55 42.88
CA PRO A 1041 17.60 -12.36 42.76
C PRO A 1041 17.90 -13.21 44.00
N GLN A 1042 18.63 -14.32 43.78
CA GLN A 1042 18.93 -15.38 44.76
C GLN A 1042 19.95 -14.98 45.86
N THR A 1043 19.59 -13.99 46.67
CA THR A 1043 20.22 -13.67 47.96
C THR A 1043 19.90 -14.73 49.03
N GLU A 1044 20.67 -14.82 50.11
CA GLU A 1044 20.40 -15.79 51.20
C GLU A 1044 18.98 -15.67 51.77
N GLN A 1045 18.50 -14.44 52.02
CA GLN A 1045 17.13 -14.22 52.50
C GLN A 1045 16.07 -14.73 51.50
N SER A 1046 16.30 -14.57 50.18
CA SER A 1046 15.38 -15.07 49.16
C SER A 1046 15.41 -16.60 49.01
N LYS A 1047 16.57 -17.23 49.25
CA LYS A 1047 16.73 -18.70 49.32
C LYS A 1047 15.98 -19.26 50.52
N GLU A 1048 16.06 -18.62 51.68
CA GLU A 1048 15.31 -18.99 52.88
C GLU A 1048 13.79 -18.90 52.64
N LYS A 1049 13.32 -17.81 52.02
CA LYS A 1049 11.90 -17.64 51.65
C LYS A 1049 11.44 -18.70 50.65
N LEU A 1050 12.25 -18.99 49.62
CA LEU A 1050 11.94 -20.03 48.63
C LEU A 1050 11.79 -21.40 49.30
N ARG A 1051 12.77 -21.80 50.12
CA ARG A 1051 12.71 -23.05 50.90
C ARG A 1051 11.48 -23.09 51.79
N PHE A 1052 11.18 -22.02 52.53
CA PHE A 1052 10.00 -21.94 53.39
C PHE A 1052 8.69 -22.22 52.65
N PHE A 1053 8.51 -21.69 51.43
CA PHE A 1053 7.31 -21.97 50.64
C PHE A 1053 7.31 -23.39 50.04
N GLN A 1054 8.47 -23.89 49.59
CA GLN A 1054 8.63 -25.28 49.12
C GLN A 1054 8.36 -26.31 50.24
N ASP A 1055 8.81 -26.03 51.46
CA ASP A 1055 8.60 -26.85 52.67
C ASP A 1055 7.11 -26.92 53.08
N THR A 1056 6.22 -26.08 52.52
CA THR A 1056 4.77 -26.24 52.70
C THR A 1056 4.19 -27.43 51.95
N GLY A 1057 4.90 -27.98 50.96
CA GLY A 1057 4.44 -29.07 50.09
C GLY A 1057 3.33 -28.68 49.10
N LEU A 1058 2.92 -27.42 49.07
CA LEU A 1058 1.94 -26.88 48.11
C LEU A 1058 2.62 -26.37 46.85
N LYS A 1059 1.84 -26.22 45.76
CA LYS A 1059 2.35 -25.63 44.52
C LYS A 1059 2.72 -24.16 44.72
N VAL A 1060 3.83 -23.72 44.16
CA VAL A 1060 4.29 -22.33 44.28
C VAL A 1060 4.27 -21.65 42.93
N TRP A 1061 3.39 -20.66 42.77
CA TRP A 1061 3.29 -19.80 41.60
C TRP A 1061 3.90 -18.44 41.93
N VAL A 1062 4.44 -17.78 40.92
CA VAL A 1062 4.92 -16.40 41.03
C VAL A 1062 4.12 -15.43 40.17
N TYR A 1063 4.09 -14.17 40.58
CA TYR A 1063 3.70 -13.06 39.72
C TYR A 1063 4.77 -11.98 39.69
N SER A 1064 4.92 -11.32 38.55
CA SER A 1064 5.77 -10.15 38.38
C SER A 1064 4.92 -8.88 38.28
N CYS A 1065 5.22 -7.90 39.14
CA CYS A 1065 4.53 -6.62 39.21
C CYS A 1065 5.51 -5.45 39.02
N SER A 1066 5.14 -4.49 38.16
CA SER A 1066 5.82 -3.20 38.07
C SER A 1066 4.89 -2.17 37.44
N ILE A 1067 4.77 -1.00 38.06
CA ILE A 1067 4.08 0.18 37.50
C ILE A 1067 4.89 0.89 36.40
N TRP A 1068 6.11 0.42 36.14
CA TRP A 1068 7.00 0.90 35.08
C TRP A 1068 7.26 -0.20 34.03
N MET A 1069 6.37 -1.20 33.92
CA MET A 1069 6.63 -2.38 33.09
C MET A 1069 6.93 -2.03 31.63
N ASN A 1070 6.32 -0.96 31.11
CA ASN A 1070 6.52 -0.48 29.74
C ASN A 1070 7.97 -0.06 29.39
N THR A 1071 8.87 0.16 30.38
CA THR A 1071 10.26 0.60 30.13
C THR A 1071 11.33 -0.46 30.50
N LEU A 1072 10.90 -1.59 31.08
CA LEU A 1072 11.78 -2.67 31.55
C LEU A 1072 12.43 -3.48 30.41
N SER A 1073 13.39 -4.32 30.76
CA SER A 1073 14.13 -5.16 29.80
C SER A 1073 13.26 -6.27 29.21
N LEU A 1074 13.06 -6.25 27.88
CA LEU A 1074 12.37 -7.29 27.12
C LEU A 1074 12.94 -8.69 27.41
N ILE A 1075 14.27 -8.82 27.44
CA ILE A 1075 14.92 -10.09 27.73
C ILE A 1075 14.81 -10.44 29.22
N ASP A 1076 15.29 -9.60 30.13
CA ASP A 1076 15.41 -10.00 31.54
C ASP A 1076 14.06 -10.08 32.29
N TYR A 1077 13.14 -9.14 32.06
CA TYR A 1077 11.89 -9.07 32.81
C TYR A 1077 10.78 -9.95 32.21
N TYR A 1078 10.76 -10.12 30.88
CA TYR A 1078 9.73 -10.89 30.17
C TYR A 1078 10.25 -12.26 29.71
N ARG A 1079 11.18 -12.33 28.74
CA ARG A 1079 11.62 -13.63 28.18
C ARG A 1079 12.31 -14.54 29.19
N LEU A 1080 13.13 -14.01 30.08
CA LEU A 1080 13.80 -14.78 31.14
C LEU A 1080 12.93 -15.03 32.37
N ASN A 1081 11.67 -14.60 32.42
CA ASN A 1081 10.79 -14.88 33.56
C ASN A 1081 10.53 -16.40 33.72
N PRO A 1082 10.10 -17.15 32.69
CA PRO A 1082 9.98 -18.61 32.80
C PRO A 1082 11.32 -19.34 33.01
N TRP A 1083 12.43 -18.81 32.52
CA TRP A 1083 13.78 -19.34 32.84
C TRP A 1083 14.09 -19.25 34.34
N LYS A 1084 13.73 -18.13 35.00
CA LYS A 1084 13.83 -17.97 36.46
C LYS A 1084 12.93 -18.97 37.19
N VAL A 1085 11.70 -19.16 36.71
CA VAL A 1085 10.74 -20.16 37.23
C VAL A 1085 11.32 -21.58 37.14
N TRP A 1086 11.92 -21.95 36.02
CA TRP A 1086 12.62 -23.24 35.85
C TRP A 1086 13.77 -23.40 36.85
N LYS A 1087 14.65 -22.39 36.96
CA LYS A 1087 15.80 -22.41 37.89
C LYS A 1087 15.39 -22.55 39.36
N LEU A 1088 14.26 -21.94 39.74
CA LEU A 1088 13.72 -21.94 41.10
C LEU A 1088 12.84 -23.16 41.41
N GLY A 1089 12.45 -23.95 40.40
CA GLY A 1089 11.61 -25.14 40.57
C GLY A 1089 10.17 -24.79 40.96
N LEU A 1090 9.55 -23.83 40.26
CA LEU A 1090 8.20 -23.32 40.56
C LEU A 1090 7.14 -23.85 39.56
N ASP A 1091 5.88 -23.92 40.00
CA ASP A 1091 4.76 -24.54 39.27
C ASP A 1091 4.00 -23.59 38.32
N GLY A 1092 4.21 -22.28 38.44
CA GLY A 1092 3.47 -21.29 37.66
C GLY A 1092 4.07 -19.90 37.68
N THR A 1093 3.74 -19.10 36.66
CA THR A 1093 4.14 -17.69 36.56
C THR A 1093 3.08 -16.85 35.86
N GLY A 1094 3.14 -15.55 36.07
CA GLY A 1094 2.23 -14.60 35.44
C GLY A 1094 2.61 -13.16 35.70
N PHE A 1095 1.80 -12.25 35.15
CA PHE A 1095 1.95 -10.82 35.35
C PHE A 1095 0.71 -10.21 36.01
N TRP A 1096 0.96 -9.12 36.73
CA TRP A 1096 -0.04 -8.38 37.48
C TRP A 1096 -1.12 -7.72 36.60
N THR A 1097 -0.88 -7.55 35.30
CA THR A 1097 -1.85 -6.98 34.38
C THR A 1097 -1.67 -7.40 32.91
N TYR A 1098 -2.78 -7.66 32.22
CA TYR A 1098 -2.92 -7.71 30.76
C TYR A 1098 -2.98 -6.28 30.18
N HIS A 1099 -3.74 -5.38 30.84
CA HIS A 1099 -3.73 -3.93 30.59
C HIS A 1099 -4.29 -3.16 31.80
N THR A 1100 -3.93 -1.89 31.97
CA THR A 1100 -4.54 -0.96 32.94
C THR A 1100 -4.96 0.39 32.36
N TRP A 1101 -4.81 0.59 31.04
CA TRP A 1101 -5.24 1.83 30.40
C TRP A 1101 -6.70 2.13 30.65
N GLN A 1102 -7.01 3.43 30.72
CA GLN A 1102 -8.37 3.90 30.91
C GLN A 1102 -8.70 4.93 29.83
N GLY A 1103 -9.03 4.50 28.63
CA GLY A 1103 -9.26 5.40 27.49
C GLY A 1103 -8.42 4.93 26.30
N ASP A 1104 -7.85 5.86 25.55
CA ASP A 1104 -7.04 5.55 24.38
C ASP A 1104 -5.69 4.92 24.79
N SER A 1105 -5.54 3.60 24.61
CA SER A 1105 -4.30 2.89 24.95
C SER A 1105 -3.04 3.41 24.25
N TRP A 1106 -3.20 4.22 23.21
CA TRP A 1106 -2.12 4.83 22.42
C TRP A 1106 -1.67 6.20 22.97
N ASP A 1107 -2.45 6.83 23.86
CA ASP A 1107 -2.12 8.11 24.50
C ASP A 1107 -2.20 8.03 26.04
N PRO A 1108 -1.07 7.87 26.76
CA PRO A 1108 -1.06 7.78 28.22
C PRO A 1108 -1.36 9.12 28.93
N PHE A 1109 -1.70 10.19 28.19
CA PHE A 1109 -2.02 11.51 28.74
C PHE A 1109 -3.50 11.92 28.53
N ASP A 1110 -4.35 11.01 28.03
CA ASP A 1110 -5.72 11.31 27.59
C ASP A 1110 -6.70 11.77 28.71
N LYS A 1111 -6.32 11.68 30.00
CA LYS A 1111 -7.20 11.99 31.15
C LYS A 1111 -6.60 12.86 32.25
N GLU A 1112 -7.44 13.77 32.76
CA GLU A 1112 -7.14 14.67 33.89
C GLU A 1112 -6.86 13.95 35.22
N ARG A 1113 -7.40 12.73 35.41
CA ARG A 1113 -7.23 11.94 36.64
C ARG A 1113 -6.33 10.74 36.41
N TYR A 1114 -5.04 10.96 36.58
CA TYR A 1114 -4.03 9.90 36.70
C TYR A 1114 -4.50 8.80 37.67
N THR A 1115 -4.63 7.58 37.17
CA THR A 1115 -4.72 6.41 38.05
C THR A 1115 -3.37 6.23 38.75
N ARG A 1116 -3.35 5.60 39.92
CA ARG A 1116 -2.09 5.27 40.63
C ARG A 1116 -1.15 4.35 39.82
N TYR A 1117 -1.67 3.71 38.77
CA TYR A 1117 -1.02 2.63 38.05
C TYR A 1117 -0.63 2.99 36.61
N GLY A 1118 -1.18 4.08 36.05
CA GLY A 1118 -0.95 4.52 34.68
C GLY A 1118 -1.40 3.52 33.61
N ASP A 1119 -1.06 3.84 32.36
CA ASP A 1119 -1.48 3.09 31.18
C ASP A 1119 -0.39 2.08 30.81
N ASN A 1120 -0.36 0.99 31.58
CA ASN A 1120 0.56 -0.14 31.45
C ASN A 1120 -0.17 -1.36 30.84
N GLY A 1121 0.55 -2.24 30.15
CA GLY A 1121 -0.05 -3.46 29.61
C GLY A 1121 0.89 -4.33 28.79
N MET A 1122 0.40 -5.51 28.43
CA MET A 1122 1.06 -6.44 27.51
C MET A 1122 0.62 -6.24 26.06
N VAL A 1123 -0.59 -5.76 25.82
CA VAL A 1123 -1.15 -5.55 24.48
C VAL A 1123 -1.44 -4.06 24.28
N TYR A 1124 -2.16 -3.70 23.21
CA TYR A 1124 -2.80 -2.40 22.99
C TYR A 1124 -4.21 -2.61 22.43
N GLU A 1125 -5.06 -1.59 22.52
CA GLU A 1125 -6.39 -1.60 21.90
C GLU A 1125 -6.25 -1.55 20.36
N GLY A 1126 -6.74 -2.59 19.68
CA GLY A 1126 -6.87 -2.60 18.23
C GLY A 1126 -8.16 -1.90 17.78
N GLY A 1127 -8.63 -2.25 16.57
CA GLY A 1127 -10.00 -1.90 16.20
C GLY A 1127 -11.05 -2.52 17.13
N ARG A 1128 -12.31 -2.09 17.03
CA ARG A 1128 -13.45 -2.77 17.68
C ARG A 1128 -13.36 -4.27 17.36
N ASN A 1129 -13.07 -5.10 18.37
CA ASN A 1129 -12.92 -6.57 18.31
C ASN A 1129 -11.54 -7.14 17.95
N ASP A 1130 -10.49 -6.31 17.95
CA ASP A 1130 -9.09 -6.71 17.78
C ASP A 1130 -8.20 -6.34 19.00
N VAL A 1131 -7.05 -7.01 19.09
CA VAL A 1131 -6.02 -6.81 20.13
C VAL A 1131 -4.66 -6.70 19.45
N VAL A 1132 -3.98 -5.57 19.64
CA VAL A 1132 -2.63 -5.38 19.10
C VAL A 1132 -1.61 -5.96 20.08
N SER A 1133 -0.90 -7.01 19.67
CA SER A 1133 0.20 -7.60 20.47
C SER A 1133 1.35 -6.59 20.64
N SER A 1134 2.25 -6.85 21.59
CA SER A 1134 3.44 -6.02 21.81
C SER A 1134 4.70 -6.84 22.05
N LYS A 1135 5.86 -6.18 21.93
CA LYS A 1135 7.17 -6.79 22.17
C LYS A 1135 7.29 -7.38 23.58
N HIS A 1136 6.63 -6.79 24.60
CA HIS A 1136 6.57 -7.38 25.95
C HIS A 1136 5.87 -8.75 25.97
N TRP A 1137 4.82 -8.90 25.17
CA TRP A 1137 3.97 -10.09 25.15
C TRP A 1137 4.59 -11.22 24.34
N GLU A 1138 5.10 -10.91 23.15
CA GLU A 1138 5.87 -11.86 22.34
C GLU A 1138 7.14 -12.34 23.09
N ALA A 1139 7.82 -11.45 23.83
CA ALA A 1139 8.98 -11.84 24.65
C ALA A 1139 8.60 -12.84 25.75
N PHE A 1140 7.46 -12.64 26.41
CA PHE A 1140 6.99 -13.57 27.44
C PHE A 1140 6.54 -14.91 26.84
N ARG A 1141 5.83 -14.89 25.70
CA ARG A 1141 5.47 -16.09 24.92
C ARG A 1141 6.69 -16.95 24.61
N GLU A 1142 7.73 -16.37 24.01
CA GLU A 1142 8.96 -17.10 23.70
C GLU A 1142 9.65 -17.63 24.97
N GLY A 1143 9.57 -16.91 26.08
CA GLY A 1143 10.04 -17.42 27.37
C GLY A 1143 9.30 -18.69 27.82
N VAL A 1144 7.99 -18.78 27.60
CA VAL A 1144 7.18 -19.96 27.92
C VAL A 1144 7.50 -21.12 26.96
N GLU A 1145 7.80 -20.82 25.70
CA GLU A 1145 8.22 -21.81 24.72
C GLU A 1145 9.65 -22.31 25.00
N ASP A 1146 10.58 -21.43 25.38
CA ASP A 1146 11.91 -21.80 25.90
C ASP A 1146 11.78 -22.77 27.12
N TYR A 1147 10.83 -22.53 28.03
CA TYR A 1147 10.53 -23.46 29.13
C TYR A 1147 10.08 -24.83 28.62
N CYS A 1148 9.29 -24.87 27.54
CA CYS A 1148 8.87 -26.12 26.90
C CYS A 1148 10.06 -26.89 26.28
N TYR A 1149 11.06 -26.20 25.72
CA TYR A 1149 12.32 -26.83 25.28
C TYR A 1149 13.06 -27.49 26.45
N LEU A 1150 13.23 -26.78 27.57
CA LEU A 1150 13.86 -27.32 28.78
C LEU A 1150 13.10 -28.54 29.33
N TYR A 1151 11.76 -28.48 29.32
CA TYR A 1151 10.88 -29.57 29.73
C TYR A 1151 11.01 -30.81 28.83
N LEU A 1152 10.97 -30.64 27.50
CA LEU A 1152 11.10 -31.73 26.54
C LEU A 1152 12.48 -32.38 26.60
N LEU A 1153 13.56 -31.60 26.76
CA LEU A 1153 14.91 -32.15 26.98
C LEU A 1153 14.98 -32.96 28.27
N LYS A 1154 14.41 -32.46 29.37
CA LYS A 1154 14.31 -33.22 30.63
C LYS A 1154 13.56 -34.55 30.44
N GLN A 1155 12.42 -34.53 29.74
CA GLN A 1155 11.69 -35.77 29.43
C GLN A 1155 12.49 -36.73 28.55
N ALA A 1156 13.20 -36.24 27.53
CA ALA A 1156 14.04 -37.05 26.67
C ALA A 1156 15.18 -37.72 27.46
N ILE A 1157 15.81 -36.99 28.37
CA ILE A 1157 16.81 -37.50 29.32
C ILE A 1157 16.20 -38.60 30.21
N GLU A 1158 15.05 -38.36 30.83
CA GLU A 1158 14.39 -39.35 31.70
C GLU A 1158 13.97 -40.63 30.95
N LYS A 1159 13.52 -40.51 29.69
CA LYS A 1159 13.23 -41.65 28.80
C LYS A 1159 14.51 -42.43 28.47
N ALA A 1160 15.61 -41.74 28.19
CA ALA A 1160 16.90 -42.34 27.83
C ALA A 1160 17.59 -43.02 29.03
N ASP A 1161 17.53 -42.42 30.22
CA ASP A 1161 17.98 -43.03 31.49
C ASP A 1161 17.27 -44.36 31.75
N LYS A 1162 15.93 -44.39 31.59
CA LYS A 1162 15.12 -45.62 31.72
C LYS A 1162 15.47 -46.70 30.70
N ARG A 1163 16.12 -46.35 29.58
CA ARG A 1163 16.67 -47.26 28.56
C ARG A 1163 18.14 -47.62 28.80
N GLY A 1164 18.76 -47.15 29.89
CA GLY A 1164 20.18 -47.41 30.20
C GLY A 1164 21.16 -46.70 29.27
N LYS A 1165 20.76 -45.59 28.63
CA LYS A 1165 21.64 -44.78 27.76
C LYS A 1165 22.45 -43.79 28.60
N ASP A 1166 23.65 -43.43 28.16
CA ASP A 1166 24.39 -42.33 28.78
C ASP A 1166 23.73 -40.99 28.45
N THR A 1167 23.35 -40.25 29.50
CA THR A 1167 22.69 -38.95 29.43
C THR A 1167 23.50 -37.83 30.07
N LYS A 1168 24.75 -38.10 30.52
CA LYS A 1168 25.54 -37.17 31.34
C LYS A 1168 25.74 -35.80 30.69
N GLU A 1169 26.10 -35.79 29.40
CA GLU A 1169 26.30 -34.56 28.61
C GLU A 1169 25.01 -33.74 28.50
N PHE A 1170 23.86 -34.40 28.30
CA PHE A 1170 22.56 -33.75 28.16
C PHE A 1170 22.07 -33.15 29.49
N LYS A 1171 22.32 -33.83 30.61
CA LYS A 1171 22.08 -33.30 31.97
C LYS A 1171 22.94 -32.07 32.24
N GLN A 1172 24.20 -32.09 31.80
CA GLN A 1172 25.10 -30.94 31.91
C GLN A 1172 24.66 -29.78 31.01
N LEU A 1173 24.24 -30.05 29.76
CA LEU A 1173 23.68 -29.05 28.85
C LEU A 1173 22.46 -28.36 29.48
N LEU A 1174 21.49 -29.13 30.00
CA LEU A 1174 20.27 -28.62 30.61
C LEU A 1174 20.53 -27.76 31.87
N SER A 1175 21.58 -28.06 32.64
CA SER A 1175 21.97 -27.23 33.79
C SER A 1175 22.71 -25.97 33.35
N ASN A 1176 23.74 -26.13 32.51
CA ASN A 1176 24.60 -25.04 32.08
C ASN A 1176 23.85 -24.00 31.26
N SER A 1177 22.90 -24.41 30.40
CA SER A 1177 22.11 -23.48 29.60
C SER A 1177 21.33 -22.48 30.47
N VAL A 1178 20.74 -22.96 31.57
CA VAL A 1178 19.95 -22.12 32.48
C VAL A 1178 20.86 -21.16 33.26
N ASP A 1179 21.99 -21.65 33.77
CA ASP A 1179 22.93 -20.82 34.51
C ASP A 1179 23.62 -19.77 33.62
N ASP A 1180 24.07 -20.13 32.42
CA ASP A 1180 24.75 -19.20 31.52
C ASP A 1180 23.79 -18.10 31.02
N VAL A 1181 22.56 -18.45 30.66
CA VAL A 1181 21.53 -17.50 30.17
C VAL A 1181 21.05 -16.55 31.27
N LEU A 1182 20.85 -17.03 32.49
CA LEU A 1182 20.42 -16.17 33.61
C LEU A 1182 21.54 -15.29 34.16
N ASN A 1183 22.80 -15.75 34.13
CA ASN A 1183 23.96 -14.94 34.54
C ASN A 1183 24.39 -13.94 33.45
N ASN A 1184 24.15 -14.26 32.17
CA ASN A 1184 24.48 -13.42 31.03
C ASN A 1184 23.23 -13.25 30.14
N PRO A 1185 22.31 -12.32 30.49
CA PRO A 1185 21.04 -12.12 29.79
C PRO A 1185 21.24 -11.47 28.40
N ASN A 1186 21.76 -12.27 27.47
CA ASN A 1186 22.16 -11.89 26.12
C ASN A 1186 21.50 -12.83 25.11
N LEU A 1187 20.85 -12.24 24.09
CA LEU A 1187 20.10 -12.98 23.07
C LEU A 1187 20.94 -14.04 22.35
N ALA A 1188 22.17 -13.72 21.97
CA ALA A 1188 23.02 -14.66 21.22
C ALA A 1188 23.45 -15.87 22.06
N ILE A 1189 23.51 -15.73 23.39
CA ILE A 1189 23.75 -16.85 24.31
C ILE A 1189 22.49 -17.73 24.40
N LEU A 1190 21.32 -17.10 24.53
CA LEU A 1190 20.02 -17.76 24.61
C LEU A 1190 19.74 -18.60 23.34
N GLU A 1191 19.77 -17.99 22.14
CA GLU A 1191 19.46 -18.69 20.90
C GLU A 1191 20.46 -19.83 20.60
N ASN A 1192 21.73 -19.65 20.94
CA ASN A 1192 22.76 -20.71 20.83
C ASN A 1192 22.40 -21.91 21.73
N TYR A 1193 21.95 -21.67 22.96
CA TYR A 1193 21.49 -22.74 23.84
C TYR A 1193 20.18 -23.38 23.37
N ARG A 1194 19.22 -22.60 22.85
CA ARG A 1194 17.97 -23.09 22.27
C ARG A 1194 18.22 -24.06 21.11
N VAL A 1195 19.12 -23.72 20.18
CA VAL A 1195 19.57 -24.60 19.07
C VAL A 1195 20.24 -25.88 19.60
N LYS A 1196 21.10 -25.79 20.61
CA LYS A 1196 21.73 -26.98 21.24
C LYS A 1196 20.69 -27.89 21.91
N ILE A 1197 19.71 -27.31 22.59
CA ILE A 1197 18.62 -28.04 23.26
C ILE A 1197 17.73 -28.74 22.22
N ALA A 1198 17.38 -28.06 21.12
CA ALA A 1198 16.64 -28.63 19.99
C ALA A 1198 17.34 -29.86 19.40
N ALA A 1199 18.63 -29.73 19.10
CA ALA A 1199 19.45 -30.82 18.58
C ALA A 1199 19.57 -31.97 19.60
N ALA A 1200 19.65 -31.66 20.89
CA ALA A 1200 19.72 -32.64 21.97
C ALA A 1200 18.42 -33.46 22.14
N ILE A 1201 17.25 -32.84 22.03
CA ILE A 1201 15.94 -33.52 22.06
C ILE A 1201 15.89 -34.59 20.95
N ILE A 1202 16.10 -34.18 19.70
CA ILE A 1202 16.09 -35.08 18.54
C ILE A 1202 17.17 -36.16 18.65
N GLY A 1203 18.36 -35.79 19.12
CA GLY A 1203 19.49 -36.70 19.30
C GLY A 1203 19.27 -37.77 20.38
N LEU A 1204 18.43 -37.51 21.38
CA LEU A 1204 18.03 -38.47 22.40
C LEU A 1204 16.84 -39.34 21.96
N GLU A 1205 15.86 -38.79 21.24
CA GLU A 1205 14.72 -39.58 20.77
C GLU A 1205 15.09 -40.60 19.68
N LYS A 1206 16.16 -40.32 18.90
CA LYS A 1206 16.76 -41.26 17.94
C LYS A 1206 17.69 -42.33 18.56
N LYS A 1207 17.91 -42.31 19.89
CA LYS A 1207 18.84 -43.22 20.62
C LYS A 1207 18.13 -44.29 21.47
#